data_AF-A0A7M3Z7X8-F1
#
_entry.id   AF-A0A7M3Z7X8-F1
#
_cell.length_a   1.000
_cell.length_b   1.000
_cell.length_c   1.000
_cell.angle_alpha   90.00
_cell.angle_beta   90.00
_cell.angle_gamma   90.00
#
_symmetry.space_group_name_H-M   'P 1'
#
loop_
_entity.id
_entity.type
_entity.pdbx_description
1 polymer ?
#
loop_
_entity_poly.entity_id
_entity_poly.type
_entity_poly.pdbx_seq_one_letter_code
_entity_poly.pdbx_strand_id
1 'polypeptide(L)'
;MVEARNTTTIIHMYNKINSSISNLVQEYENEFGVGPVWVVRVPARLCLAADHTDYWLGFTPELITMASDAQEMWAVIGARDDDIISCVSDNEMFEPWQDKIIEKNDLGENWLDWLALIGTPEHHWSNYVMGSVHHTKMVHNVNLGFNMYVSSSIPPASGASSSSALATSAMFAILLANKLELDIDEIMKNTAEGEWFCGTRGGMMDHATMMYAEKGGVLRLTFNPFTTENIDLPSTMKDCKFSTLFTHPSEKGIATRRAFNELSLIAREIVPRLLNENWIEKWKEYEKMLPETLTINEISQQWPDEKRRFEEMYPDLFSDENMTLRVADRFRFAMREFERCRNMQDLLKDKNCDPKLVGKIMDEAWVDAGELYGIRTQLMDEIATRVREVPGVLGIKVMGAGFGGNLLILSDNSVNLSSLGFEGVSDCYAGNSSSIIDINDIMPKLDAAPPLAAILLCGGKGTRMLNQGITVHKPLLKLHGIPSTRLVIEQLINSPLDFTQIIVIVPPEREVDYTQALDNLQVNIVVQTEPLGTGNAVYCALQELLTPIKHAYVTFGTQPLIRTQTITSALAQHLSSGAGFTLPTTLRNEPYAPLIRNEEGVVIGSVETHLDGIETPSFGETNVGGYWVSKTALDNVLNKLHQELYDRDVNEYDTPSGELGFPNEMTRGCIEEGLGVEGIPIADPEEVIGLKTPEHIEVIEEWLNKRRR
;
A
#
# COMPACT_ATOMS: atom_id res chain seq x y z
N MET A 1 1.21 -10.96 -3.51
CA MET A 1 1.42 -9.55 -3.90
C MET A 1 0.11 -8.84 -4.21
N VAL A 2 0.02 -7.56 -3.87
CA VAL A 2 -1.04 -6.66 -4.37
C VAL A 2 -0.59 -6.16 -5.74
N GLU A 3 -1.09 -6.74 -6.84
CA GLU A 3 -0.92 -6.12 -8.17
C GLU A 3 -1.44 -4.68 -8.11
N ALA A 4 -0.96 -3.78 -8.98
CA ALA A 4 -1.46 -2.39 -9.05
C ALA A 4 -2.93 -2.40 -9.47
N ARG A 5 -3.82 -2.63 -8.50
CA ARG A 5 -5.28 -2.58 -8.67
C ARG A 5 -5.80 -1.15 -8.62
N ASN A 6 -4.95 -0.21 -8.23
CA ASN A 6 -5.26 1.20 -8.26
C ASN A 6 -4.68 1.75 -9.56
N THR A 7 -5.54 2.31 -10.42
CA THR A 7 -5.07 3.19 -11.48
C THR A 7 -5.45 4.60 -11.10
N THR A 8 -4.67 5.57 -11.58
CA THR A 8 -4.98 6.98 -11.28
C THR A 8 -6.41 7.33 -11.70
N THR A 9 -6.88 6.79 -12.83
CA THR A 9 -8.27 6.90 -13.29
C THR A 9 -9.29 6.46 -12.23
N ILE A 10 -9.12 5.29 -11.59
CA ILE A 10 -10.08 4.85 -10.56
C ILE A 10 -10.09 5.83 -9.38
N ILE A 11 -8.91 6.27 -8.96
CA ILE A 11 -8.78 7.18 -7.82
C ILE A 11 -9.48 8.52 -8.11
N HIS A 12 -9.31 9.08 -9.31
CA HIS A 12 -9.99 10.31 -9.73
C HIS A 12 -11.52 10.14 -9.80
N MET A 13 -12.01 9.00 -10.28
CA MET A 13 -13.45 8.71 -10.31
C MET A 13 -14.11 8.78 -8.92
N TYR A 14 -13.35 8.51 -7.85
CA TYR A 14 -13.85 8.53 -6.47
C TYR A 14 -13.35 9.74 -5.65
N ASN A 15 -12.92 10.82 -6.31
CA ASN A 15 -12.43 12.03 -5.64
C ASN A 15 -13.42 12.66 -4.63
N LYS A 16 -14.74 12.49 -4.85
CA LYS A 16 -15.78 12.98 -3.93
C LYS A 16 -15.80 12.20 -2.60
N ILE A 17 -15.32 10.95 -2.61
CA ILE A 17 -15.25 10.07 -1.45
C ILE A 17 -13.93 10.29 -0.71
N ASN A 18 -12.83 10.50 -1.43
CA ASN A 18 -11.52 10.76 -0.84
C ASN A 18 -10.70 11.79 -1.63
N SER A 19 -11.00 13.08 -1.40
CA SER A 19 -10.35 14.18 -2.11
C SER A 19 -8.86 14.29 -1.80
N SER A 20 -8.43 13.89 -0.60
CA SER A 20 -7.02 13.91 -0.21
C SER A 20 -6.19 12.93 -1.04
N ILE A 21 -6.65 11.68 -1.21
CA ILE A 21 -5.94 10.70 -2.04
C ILE A 21 -5.99 11.10 -3.52
N SER A 22 -7.13 11.61 -4.00
CA SER A 22 -7.23 12.05 -5.40
C SER A 22 -6.31 13.23 -5.70
N ASN A 23 -6.16 14.19 -4.80
CA ASN A 23 -5.24 15.30 -4.99
C ASN A 23 -3.79 14.82 -5.00
N LEU A 24 -3.43 13.91 -4.07
CA LEU A 24 -2.09 13.33 -4.02
C LEU A 24 -1.72 12.61 -5.32
N VAL A 25 -2.67 11.86 -5.88
CA VAL A 25 -2.47 11.17 -7.17
C VAL A 25 -2.42 12.16 -8.33
N GLN A 26 -3.18 13.26 -8.29
CA GLN A 26 -3.07 14.31 -9.31
C GLN A 26 -1.67 14.91 -9.35
N GLU A 27 -1.06 15.18 -8.20
CA GLU A 27 0.30 15.71 -8.14
C GLU A 27 1.32 14.69 -8.66
N TYR A 28 1.15 13.40 -8.34
CA TYR A 28 1.94 12.34 -8.96
C TYR A 28 1.82 12.36 -10.50
N GLU A 29 0.59 12.50 -11.04
CA GLU A 29 0.37 12.53 -12.49
C GLU A 29 1.00 13.76 -13.15
N ASN A 30 0.97 14.91 -12.49
CA ASN A 30 1.61 16.13 -13.00
C ASN A 30 3.12 15.93 -13.20
N GLU A 31 3.76 15.14 -12.33
CA GLU A 31 5.19 14.87 -12.36
C GLU A 31 5.56 13.68 -13.27
N PHE A 32 4.78 12.60 -13.23
CA PHE A 32 5.17 11.31 -13.82
C PHE A 32 4.21 10.78 -14.88
N GLY A 33 3.05 11.41 -15.07
CA GLY A 33 1.99 10.99 -15.98
C GLY A 33 1.01 9.97 -15.39
N VAL A 34 -0.06 9.74 -16.14
CA VAL A 34 -1.17 8.82 -15.81
C VAL A 34 -0.70 7.36 -15.92
N GLY A 35 -1.05 6.51 -14.95
CA GLY A 35 -0.70 5.09 -15.01
C GLY A 35 -1.23 4.22 -13.86
N PRO A 36 -0.88 2.93 -13.84
CA PRO A 36 -1.08 2.08 -12.66
C PRO A 36 -0.20 2.57 -11.52
N VAL A 37 -0.79 2.72 -10.33
CA VAL A 37 -0.10 3.21 -9.15
C VAL A 37 -0.45 2.39 -7.91
N TRP A 38 0.36 2.50 -6.87
CA TRP A 38 -0.03 2.14 -5.51
C TRP A 38 -0.02 3.39 -4.65
N VAL A 39 -0.96 3.48 -3.73
CA VAL A 39 -0.95 4.52 -2.70
C VAL A 39 -0.61 3.84 -1.38
N VAL A 40 0.48 4.26 -0.76
CA VAL A 40 1.00 3.71 0.49
C VAL A 40 0.89 4.76 1.56
N ARG A 41 0.42 4.36 2.74
CA ARG A 41 0.38 5.18 3.95
C ARG A 41 1.34 4.57 4.96
N VAL A 42 2.22 5.39 5.53
CA VAL A 42 3.19 5.03 6.57
C VAL A 42 3.03 6.00 7.75
N PRO A 43 2.64 5.54 8.95
CA PRO A 43 2.41 6.43 10.09
C PRO A 43 3.73 6.92 10.71
N ALA A 44 3.69 8.05 11.41
CA ALA A 44 4.73 8.35 12.40
C ALA A 44 4.65 7.34 13.57
N ARG A 45 5.74 7.20 14.30
CA ARG A 45 5.81 6.35 15.50
C ARG A 45 5.95 7.20 16.76
N LEU A 46 5.47 6.68 17.87
CA LEU A 46 5.57 7.26 19.21
C LEU A 46 6.20 6.21 20.13
N CYS A 47 7.31 6.55 20.80
CA CYS A 47 7.93 5.69 21.81
C CYS A 47 7.54 6.19 23.22
N LEU A 48 6.77 5.37 23.93
CA LEU A 48 6.23 5.71 25.24
C LEU A 48 7.25 5.39 26.35
N ALA A 49 8.04 4.32 26.18
CA ALA A 49 9.08 3.92 27.12
C ALA A 49 10.22 3.16 26.44
N ALA A 50 11.44 3.28 26.99
CA ALA A 50 12.66 2.62 26.58
C ALA A 50 13.30 3.08 25.25
N ASP A 51 13.34 4.38 25.00
CA ASP A 51 14.09 4.96 23.88
C ASP A 51 15.56 4.49 23.87
N HIS A 52 16.11 4.33 22.67
CA HIS A 52 17.51 3.96 22.45
C HIS A 52 17.95 2.61 23.05
N THR A 53 17.00 1.73 23.38
CA THR A 53 17.32 0.40 23.90
C THR A 53 17.24 -0.72 22.84
N ASP A 54 16.60 -0.48 21.70
CA ASP A 54 16.29 -1.48 20.66
C ASP A 54 17.52 -2.10 19.96
N TYR A 55 18.69 -1.48 20.10
CA TYR A 55 19.97 -1.97 19.57
C TYR A 55 20.95 -2.46 20.66
N TRP A 56 20.50 -2.69 21.89
CA TRP A 56 21.31 -3.31 22.94
C TRP A 56 21.35 -4.83 22.78
N LEU A 57 22.55 -5.39 22.63
CA LEU A 57 22.75 -6.84 22.46
C LEU A 57 22.99 -7.57 23.79
N GLY A 58 23.36 -6.84 24.85
CA GLY A 58 23.69 -7.43 26.14
C GLY A 58 22.48 -7.89 26.98
N PHE A 59 21.25 -7.57 26.55
CA PHE A 59 20.01 -8.00 27.18
C PHE A 59 18.88 -8.09 26.14
N THR A 60 17.70 -8.54 26.57
CA THR A 60 16.45 -8.52 25.79
C THR A 60 15.72 -7.22 26.11
N PRO A 61 15.87 -6.15 25.30
CA PRO A 61 15.13 -4.93 25.53
C PRO A 61 13.65 -5.14 25.15
N GLU A 62 12.79 -4.49 25.92
CA GLU A 62 11.38 -4.36 25.62
C GLU A 62 11.07 -2.87 25.47
N LEU A 63 10.27 -2.50 24.48
CA LEU A 63 9.86 -1.13 24.21
C LEU A 63 8.35 -1.05 24.11
N ILE A 64 7.77 0.07 24.55
CA ILE A 64 6.35 0.36 24.41
C ILE A 64 6.18 1.47 23.39
N THR A 65 5.55 1.16 22.26
CA THR A 65 5.41 2.08 21.14
C THR A 65 3.99 2.11 20.60
N MET A 66 3.65 3.09 19.77
CA MET A 66 2.42 3.07 18.95
C MET A 66 2.63 3.86 17.66
N ALA A 67 1.85 3.55 16.62
CA ALA A 67 1.73 4.43 15.47
C ALA A 67 0.88 5.66 15.83
N SER A 68 1.18 6.82 15.25
CA SER A 68 0.34 8.01 15.31
C SER A 68 -0.81 7.89 14.32
N ASP A 69 -2.00 8.34 14.71
CA ASP A 69 -3.14 8.54 13.81
C ASP A 69 -3.23 9.96 13.22
N ALA A 70 -2.36 10.87 13.67
CA ALA A 70 -2.40 12.29 13.29
C ALA A 70 -1.28 12.70 12.34
N GLN A 71 -0.17 11.96 12.34
CA GLN A 71 1.01 12.25 11.53
C GLN A 71 1.36 11.04 10.68
N GLU A 72 1.36 11.23 9.36
CA GLU A 72 1.52 10.16 8.38
C GLU A 72 2.29 10.66 7.15
N MET A 73 2.96 9.72 6.48
CA MET A 73 3.56 9.89 5.17
C MET A 73 2.77 9.09 4.16
N TRP A 74 2.44 9.73 3.04
CA TRP A 74 1.76 9.13 1.91
C TRP A 74 2.70 9.09 0.73
N ALA A 75 2.77 7.94 0.06
CA ALA A 75 3.57 7.73 -1.13
C ALA A 75 2.70 7.20 -2.27
N VAL A 76 2.73 7.85 -3.43
CA VAL A 76 2.17 7.32 -4.68
C VAL A 76 3.32 6.74 -5.49
N ILE A 77 3.22 5.46 -5.80
CA ILE A 77 4.29 4.68 -6.41
C ILE A 77 3.83 4.16 -7.77
N GLY A 78 4.60 4.41 -8.82
CA GLY A 78 4.46 3.76 -10.12
C GLY A 78 5.70 2.92 -10.44
N ALA A 79 5.49 1.66 -10.82
CA ALA A 79 6.60 0.80 -11.26
C ALA A 79 7.14 1.27 -12.62
N ARG A 80 8.45 1.13 -12.82
CA ARG A 80 9.11 1.37 -14.10
C ARG A 80 9.61 0.05 -14.69
N ASP A 81 9.87 0.06 -16.00
CA ASP A 81 10.44 -1.05 -16.75
C ASP A 81 11.97 -0.92 -16.96
N ASP A 82 12.57 0.16 -16.46
CA ASP A 82 13.99 0.42 -16.41
C ASP A 82 14.54 0.37 -14.97
N ASP A 83 15.82 0.66 -14.78
CA ASP A 83 16.54 0.64 -13.50
C ASP A 83 16.66 2.04 -12.86
N ILE A 84 15.77 2.98 -13.23
CA ILE A 84 15.80 4.36 -12.77
C ILE A 84 14.85 4.56 -11.58
N ILE A 85 15.32 5.23 -10.54
CA ILE A 85 14.49 5.65 -9.41
C ILE A 85 14.30 7.15 -9.49
N SER A 86 13.06 7.61 -9.49
CA SER A 86 12.71 9.04 -9.46
C SER A 86 11.79 9.32 -8.27
N CYS A 87 12.17 10.28 -7.43
CA CYS A 87 11.42 10.65 -6.23
C CYS A 87 11.15 12.16 -6.21
N VAL A 88 9.90 12.55 -5.91
CA VAL A 88 9.46 13.94 -5.77
C VAL A 88 8.70 14.09 -4.46
N SER A 89 8.83 15.24 -3.79
CA SER A 89 8.05 15.57 -2.59
C SER A 89 7.19 16.81 -2.85
N ASP A 90 6.03 16.89 -2.21
CA ASP A 90 5.19 18.09 -2.15
C ASP A 90 5.81 19.25 -1.35
N ASN A 91 6.87 18.96 -0.59
CA ASN A 91 7.57 19.94 0.22
C ASN A 91 8.77 20.51 -0.54
N GLU A 92 8.70 21.78 -0.88
CA GLU A 92 9.71 22.51 -1.67
C GLU A 92 11.14 22.49 -1.06
N MET A 93 11.29 22.12 0.22
CA MET A 93 12.61 21.92 0.84
C MET A 93 13.34 20.67 0.34
N PHE A 94 12.64 19.73 -0.29
CA PHE A 94 13.20 18.49 -0.85
C PHE A 94 13.07 18.55 -2.37
N GLU A 95 14.20 18.78 -3.04
CA GLU A 95 14.28 18.86 -4.48
C GLU A 95 13.92 17.52 -5.15
N PRO A 96 13.27 17.54 -6.34
CA PRO A 96 13.15 16.36 -7.18
C PRO A 96 14.50 15.67 -7.38
N TRP A 97 14.51 14.36 -7.24
CA TRP A 97 15.74 13.57 -7.27
C TRP A 97 15.57 12.31 -8.12
N GLN A 98 16.62 11.94 -8.85
CA GLN A 98 16.66 10.75 -9.67
C GLN A 98 18.06 10.14 -9.70
N ASP A 99 18.14 8.80 -9.65
CA ASP A 99 19.38 8.06 -9.85
C ASP A 99 19.11 6.63 -10.34
N LYS A 100 20.18 5.92 -10.68
CA LYS A 100 20.15 4.56 -11.22
C LYS A 100 20.37 3.53 -10.09
N ILE A 101 19.69 2.40 -10.18
CA ILE A 101 20.00 1.23 -9.37
C ILE A 101 21.38 0.71 -9.78
N ILE A 102 22.33 0.71 -8.85
CA ILE A 102 23.69 0.19 -9.09
C ILE A 102 23.70 -1.32 -9.32
N GLU A 103 24.74 -1.83 -9.97
CA GLU A 103 24.89 -3.27 -10.22
C GLU A 103 25.22 -4.02 -8.93
N LYS A 104 24.73 -5.27 -8.82
CA LYS A 104 24.97 -6.08 -7.62
C LYS A 104 26.46 -6.35 -7.37
N ASN A 105 27.25 -6.45 -8.44
CA ASN A 105 28.69 -6.66 -8.32
C ASN A 105 29.43 -5.47 -7.70
N ASP A 106 28.86 -4.26 -7.78
CA ASP A 106 29.45 -3.05 -7.20
C ASP A 106 29.15 -2.92 -5.70
N LEU A 107 28.16 -3.67 -5.19
CA LEU A 107 27.80 -3.77 -3.77
C LEU A 107 28.67 -4.75 -2.98
N GLY A 108 29.16 -5.82 -3.63
CA GLY A 108 29.85 -6.91 -2.95
C GLY A 108 28.90 -7.82 -2.15
N GLU A 109 29.47 -8.60 -1.21
CA GLU A 109 28.75 -9.63 -0.44
C GLU A 109 28.44 -9.22 1.01
N ASN A 110 29.08 -8.17 1.52
CA ASN A 110 28.96 -7.74 2.92
C ASN A 110 28.62 -6.24 3.01
N TRP A 111 27.53 -5.94 3.72
CA TRP A 111 27.01 -4.57 3.83
C TRP A 111 27.99 -3.61 4.53
N LEU A 112 28.62 -4.05 5.62
CA LEU A 112 29.54 -3.20 6.39
C LEU A 112 30.83 -2.92 5.61
N ASP A 113 31.36 -3.92 4.91
CA ASP A 113 32.54 -3.75 4.05
C ASP A 113 32.26 -2.72 2.94
N TRP A 114 31.06 -2.80 2.34
CA TRP A 114 30.65 -1.85 1.31
C TRP A 114 30.48 -0.44 1.87
N LEU A 115 29.78 -0.26 2.99
CA LEU A 115 29.61 1.04 3.65
C LEU A 115 30.96 1.67 4.02
N ALA A 116 31.92 0.87 4.48
CA ALA A 116 33.26 1.34 4.79
C ALA A 116 34.02 1.80 3.54
N LEU A 117 33.87 1.10 2.42
CA LEU A 117 34.49 1.44 1.14
C LEU A 117 33.98 2.77 0.59
N ILE A 118 32.67 3.00 0.63
CA ILE A 118 32.06 4.21 0.07
C ILE A 118 32.10 5.42 1.02
N GLY A 119 32.24 5.17 2.33
CA GLY A 119 32.12 6.19 3.36
C GLY A 119 30.68 6.68 3.55
N THR A 120 30.51 7.69 4.41
CA THR A 120 29.19 8.31 4.60
C THR A 120 28.93 9.33 3.49
N PRO A 121 27.84 9.20 2.71
CA PRO A 121 27.51 10.13 1.65
C PRO A 121 27.21 11.53 2.20
N GLU A 122 27.30 12.56 1.34
CA GLU A 122 26.81 13.89 1.68
C GLU A 122 25.33 13.83 2.06
N HIS A 123 24.93 14.66 3.04
CA HIS A 123 23.58 14.59 3.60
C HIS A 123 22.55 15.02 2.55
N HIS A 124 21.77 14.05 2.06
CA HIS A 124 20.67 14.26 1.13
C HIS A 124 19.49 13.37 1.51
N TRP A 125 18.25 13.84 1.28
CA TRP A 125 17.03 13.13 1.70
C TRP A 125 16.84 11.80 0.97
N SER A 126 17.27 11.71 -0.28
CA SER A 126 17.24 10.45 -1.06
C SER A 126 18.12 9.34 -0.49
N ASN A 127 19.07 9.63 0.41
CA ASN A 127 19.90 8.59 1.02
C ASN A 127 19.05 7.57 1.81
N TYR A 128 17.90 7.96 2.36
CA TYR A 128 16.99 7.02 3.01
C TYR A 128 16.32 6.05 2.02
N VAL A 129 16.06 6.53 0.80
CA VAL A 129 15.58 5.71 -0.33
C VAL A 129 16.70 4.79 -0.80
N MET A 130 17.87 5.34 -1.08
CA MET A 130 18.99 4.58 -1.64
C MET A 130 19.59 3.57 -0.67
N GLY A 131 19.63 3.86 0.62
CA GLY A 131 19.99 2.88 1.64
C GLY A 131 19.10 1.65 1.60
N SER A 132 17.78 1.85 1.47
CA SER A 132 16.81 0.76 1.31
C SER A 132 17.04 -0.02 0.01
N VAL A 133 17.27 0.68 -1.11
CA VAL A 133 17.51 0.06 -2.43
C VAL A 133 18.79 -0.78 -2.43
N HIS A 134 19.90 -0.19 -1.98
CA HIS A 134 21.21 -0.84 -1.96
C HIS A 134 21.23 -2.07 -1.06
N HIS A 135 20.71 -1.93 0.17
CA HIS A 135 20.66 -3.04 1.11
C HIS A 135 19.78 -4.18 0.57
N THR A 136 18.58 -3.86 0.10
CA THR A 136 17.66 -4.87 -0.46
C THR A 136 18.23 -5.53 -1.71
N LYS A 137 18.95 -4.80 -2.58
CA LYS A 137 19.62 -5.37 -3.76
C LYS A 137 20.76 -6.33 -3.42
N MET A 138 21.45 -6.11 -2.29
CA MET A 138 22.50 -7.01 -1.82
C MET A 138 21.92 -8.40 -1.51
N VAL A 139 20.74 -8.45 -0.90
CA VAL A 139 20.09 -9.71 -0.46
C VAL A 139 19.05 -10.26 -1.45
N HIS A 140 18.43 -9.42 -2.28
CA HIS A 140 17.36 -9.79 -3.22
C HIS A 140 17.60 -9.30 -4.65
N ASN A 141 16.74 -9.72 -5.58
CA ASN A 141 16.83 -9.36 -6.99
C ASN A 141 16.09 -8.05 -7.29
N VAL A 142 16.74 -6.91 -7.04
CA VAL A 142 16.20 -5.57 -7.30
C VAL A 142 16.82 -5.00 -8.59
N ASN A 143 16.05 -4.98 -9.68
CA ASN A 143 16.51 -4.55 -11.00
C ASN A 143 15.61 -3.49 -11.66
N LEU A 144 14.36 -3.40 -11.23
CA LEU A 144 13.39 -2.42 -11.73
C LEU A 144 13.30 -1.25 -10.76
N GLY A 145 13.32 -0.06 -11.32
CA GLY A 145 13.14 1.19 -10.64
C GLY A 145 11.66 1.57 -10.49
N PHE A 146 11.43 2.76 -9.96
CA PHE A 146 10.10 3.26 -9.64
C PHE A 146 10.06 4.79 -9.64
N ASN A 147 8.87 5.34 -9.90
CA ASN A 147 8.53 6.72 -9.60
C ASN A 147 7.84 6.76 -8.23
N MET A 148 8.20 7.69 -7.36
CA MET A 148 7.59 7.86 -6.05
C MET A 148 7.32 9.35 -5.77
N TYR A 149 6.05 9.71 -5.60
CA TYR A 149 5.64 11.02 -5.10
C TYR A 149 5.31 10.93 -3.62
N VAL A 150 5.89 11.79 -2.78
CA VAL A 150 5.76 11.75 -1.32
C VAL A 150 5.12 13.02 -0.77
N SER A 151 4.09 12.86 0.05
CA SER A 151 3.50 13.92 0.86
C SER A 151 3.50 13.49 2.32
N SER A 152 3.96 14.35 3.24
CA SER A 152 4.15 13.97 4.64
C SER A 152 3.71 15.06 5.59
N SER A 153 2.80 14.71 6.51
CA SER A 153 2.49 15.54 7.68
C SER A 153 3.46 15.29 8.85
N ILE A 154 4.30 14.27 8.76
CA ILE A 154 5.37 14.01 9.74
C ILE A 154 6.44 15.11 9.58
N PRO A 155 6.69 15.96 10.60
CA PRO A 155 7.63 17.06 10.44
C PRO A 155 9.05 16.52 10.21
N PRO A 156 9.82 17.05 9.24
CA PRO A 156 11.17 16.57 8.99
C PRO A 156 12.12 16.90 10.15
N ALA A 157 13.10 16.02 10.37
CA ALA A 157 14.11 16.15 11.43
C ALA A 157 13.50 16.38 12.84
N SER A 158 12.31 15.84 13.08
CA SER A 158 11.54 16.13 14.30
C SER A 158 11.62 15.05 15.36
N GLY A 159 12.40 13.99 15.15
CA GLY A 159 12.34 12.83 16.04
C GLY A 159 10.99 12.09 16.01
N ALA A 160 10.12 12.32 15.01
CA ALA A 160 8.90 11.54 14.72
C ALA A 160 9.08 10.45 13.64
N SER A 161 10.34 10.12 13.30
CA SER A 161 10.70 9.09 12.30
C SER A 161 10.29 9.39 10.86
N SER A 162 10.38 10.65 10.43
CA SER A 162 10.19 11.00 9.01
C SER A 162 11.20 10.28 8.09
N SER A 163 12.42 10.00 8.58
CA SER A 163 13.43 9.22 7.84
C SER A 163 13.01 7.77 7.63
N SER A 164 12.58 7.11 8.69
CA SER A 164 12.19 5.70 8.65
C SER A 164 10.86 5.50 7.94
N ALA A 165 9.98 6.51 7.98
CA ALA A 165 8.77 6.52 7.17
C ALA A 165 9.10 6.59 5.66
N LEU A 166 10.09 7.42 5.27
CA LEU A 166 10.57 7.50 3.89
C LEU A 166 11.28 6.21 3.46
N ALA A 167 12.15 5.65 4.30
CA ALA A 167 12.83 4.38 4.04
C ALA A 167 11.82 3.22 3.90
N THR A 168 10.78 3.20 4.76
CA THR A 168 9.68 2.22 4.67
C THR A 168 8.85 2.42 3.40
N SER A 169 8.58 3.66 2.99
CA SER A 169 7.89 3.96 1.73
C SER A 169 8.70 3.50 0.52
N ALA A 170 10.01 3.71 0.53
CA ALA A 170 10.94 3.19 -0.47
C ALA A 170 10.97 1.66 -0.48
N MET A 171 10.92 1.00 0.68
CA MET A 171 10.82 -0.45 0.77
C MET A 171 9.54 -0.97 0.12
N PHE A 172 8.38 -0.34 0.36
CA PHE A 172 7.16 -0.68 -0.40
C PHE A 172 7.37 -0.50 -1.90
N ALA A 173 7.99 0.60 -2.34
CA ALA A 173 8.25 0.83 -3.76
C ALA A 173 9.14 -0.25 -4.39
N ILE A 174 10.20 -0.67 -3.70
CA ILE A 174 11.09 -1.76 -4.14
C ILE A 174 10.31 -3.06 -4.30
N LEU A 175 9.53 -3.45 -3.28
CA LEU A 175 8.75 -4.69 -3.29
C LEU A 175 7.72 -4.71 -4.41
N LEU A 176 7.00 -3.60 -4.60
CA LEU A 176 5.94 -3.47 -5.60
C LEU A 176 6.49 -3.45 -7.03
N ALA A 177 7.53 -2.66 -7.29
CA ALA A 177 8.14 -2.56 -8.60
C ALA A 177 8.83 -3.86 -9.05
N ASN A 178 9.48 -4.57 -8.10
CA ASN A 178 10.24 -5.78 -8.39
C ASN A 178 9.47 -7.08 -8.13
N LYS A 179 8.20 -6.98 -7.70
CA LYS A 179 7.34 -8.12 -7.40
C LYS A 179 7.96 -9.09 -6.38
N LEU A 180 8.55 -8.52 -5.32
CA LEU A 180 9.19 -9.29 -4.24
C LEU A 180 8.17 -9.61 -3.14
N GLU A 181 8.23 -10.83 -2.62
CA GLU A 181 7.40 -11.30 -1.51
C GLU A 181 8.29 -11.61 -0.31
N LEU A 182 8.34 -10.67 0.64
CA LEU A 182 9.10 -10.78 1.89
C LEU A 182 8.13 -10.77 3.07
N ASP A 183 8.49 -11.45 4.16
CA ASP A 183 7.75 -11.31 5.42
C ASP A 183 8.07 -9.97 6.10
N ILE A 184 7.22 -9.58 7.07
CA ILE A 184 7.36 -8.30 7.75
C ILE A 184 8.71 -8.19 8.49
N ASP A 185 9.22 -9.30 9.02
CA ASP A 185 10.49 -9.33 9.76
C ASP A 185 11.68 -9.02 8.86
N GLU A 186 11.69 -9.57 7.65
CA GLU A 186 12.70 -9.31 6.64
C GLU A 186 12.60 -7.87 6.11
N ILE A 187 11.38 -7.36 5.86
CA ILE A 187 11.13 -5.97 5.46
C ILE A 187 11.76 -5.00 6.48
N MET A 188 11.40 -5.14 7.76
CA MET A 188 11.89 -4.24 8.80
C MET A 188 13.40 -4.30 8.97
N LYS A 189 14.00 -5.50 8.99
CA LYS A 189 15.45 -5.66 9.12
C LYS A 189 16.17 -5.00 7.94
N ASN A 190 15.72 -5.28 6.73
CA ASN A 190 16.32 -4.72 5.52
C ASN A 190 16.21 -3.20 5.46
N THR A 191 15.07 -2.62 5.87
CA THR A 191 14.91 -1.17 5.92
C THR A 191 15.75 -0.53 7.03
N ALA A 192 15.77 -1.13 8.23
CA ALA A 192 16.53 -0.61 9.37
C ALA A 192 18.05 -0.65 9.15
N GLU A 193 18.57 -1.72 8.56
CA GLU A 193 19.99 -1.82 8.19
C GLU A 193 20.31 -0.96 6.95
N GLY A 194 19.34 -0.79 6.04
CA GLY A 194 19.46 0.15 4.92
C GLY A 194 19.70 1.59 5.36
N GLU A 195 19.08 2.05 6.45
CA GLU A 195 19.34 3.39 7.01
C GLU A 195 20.80 3.59 7.46
N TRP A 196 21.59 2.53 7.65
CA TRP A 196 23.01 2.65 7.96
C TRP A 196 23.82 3.29 6.83
N PHE A 197 23.27 3.33 5.61
CA PHE A 197 23.81 4.13 4.51
C PHE A 197 23.92 5.62 4.85
N CYS A 198 23.01 6.15 5.68
CA CYS A 198 23.04 7.54 6.17
C CYS A 198 24.09 7.78 7.28
N GLY A 199 24.81 6.74 7.69
CA GLY A 199 25.90 6.78 8.68
C GLY A 199 25.48 6.59 10.14
N THR A 200 24.18 6.57 10.46
CA THR A 200 23.69 6.23 11.81
C THR A 200 23.61 4.73 12.00
N ARG A 201 23.91 4.21 13.20
CA ARG A 201 23.89 2.77 13.52
C ARG A 201 22.73 2.41 14.45
N GLY A 202 21.51 2.73 13.99
CA GLY A 202 20.25 2.55 14.73
C GLY A 202 19.80 1.10 14.87
N GLY A 203 18.65 0.93 15.51
CA GLY A 203 17.93 -0.33 15.58
C GLY A 203 16.69 -0.30 14.69
N MET A 204 15.73 -1.18 14.98
CA MET A 204 14.53 -1.38 14.16
C MET A 204 13.22 -0.95 14.84
N MET A 205 13.26 -0.26 15.99
CA MET A 205 12.03 0.19 16.71
C MET A 205 11.06 0.97 15.80
N ASP A 206 11.58 1.93 15.02
CA ASP A 206 10.75 2.80 14.18
C ASP A 206 10.00 1.99 13.12
N HIS A 207 10.76 1.21 12.34
CA HIS A 207 10.27 0.30 11.31
C HIS A 207 9.28 -0.73 11.89
N ALA A 208 9.60 -1.30 13.05
CA ALA A 208 8.73 -2.27 13.71
C ALA A 208 7.42 -1.69 14.19
N THR A 209 7.45 -0.49 14.76
CA THR A 209 6.23 0.21 15.15
C THR A 209 5.38 0.52 13.93
N MET A 210 5.98 1.03 12.86
CA MET A 210 5.28 1.35 11.62
C MET A 210 4.64 0.11 10.97
N MET A 211 5.26 -1.07 11.06
CA MET A 211 4.74 -2.27 10.41
C MET A 211 3.76 -3.11 11.25
N TYR A 212 3.87 -3.07 12.59
CA TYR A 212 3.07 -3.93 13.48
C TYR A 212 2.04 -3.19 14.34
N ALA A 213 1.98 -1.86 14.32
CA ALA A 213 1.01 -1.13 15.14
C ALA A 213 -0.45 -1.47 14.80
N GLU A 214 -1.28 -1.56 15.83
CA GLU A 214 -2.72 -1.80 15.71
C GLU A 214 -3.50 -0.61 16.27
N LYS A 215 -4.55 -0.19 15.57
CA LYS A 215 -5.39 0.92 16.00
C LYS A 215 -6.01 0.64 17.37
N GLY A 216 -5.91 1.62 18.26
CA GLY A 216 -6.50 1.59 19.60
C GLY A 216 -5.65 0.94 20.69
N GLY A 217 -4.49 0.38 20.36
CA GLY A 217 -3.57 -0.26 21.32
C GLY A 217 -2.13 0.24 21.24
N VAL A 218 -1.32 -0.10 22.23
CA VAL A 218 0.13 0.14 22.22
C VAL A 218 0.87 -1.18 22.04
N LEU A 219 1.96 -1.14 21.31
CA LEU A 219 2.76 -2.31 20.96
C LEU A 219 3.89 -2.51 21.97
N ARG A 220 4.00 -3.72 22.54
CA ARG A 220 5.26 -4.18 23.13
C ARG A 220 6.13 -4.80 22.05
N LEU A 221 7.27 -4.18 21.78
CA LEU A 221 8.33 -4.73 20.97
C LEU A 221 9.36 -5.38 21.88
N THR A 222 9.60 -6.68 21.74
CA THR A 222 10.67 -7.41 22.44
C THR A 222 11.76 -7.75 21.44
N PHE A 223 13.03 -7.57 21.79
CA PHE A 223 14.16 -7.85 20.88
C PHE A 223 15.05 -8.94 21.47
N ASN A 224 15.62 -9.79 20.60
CA ASN A 224 16.50 -10.90 20.96
C ASN A 224 15.83 -11.95 21.89
N PRO A 225 14.87 -12.77 21.39
CA PRO A 225 14.33 -12.81 20.03
C PRO A 225 13.29 -11.71 19.77
N PHE A 226 13.05 -11.40 18.48
CA PHE A 226 12.05 -10.40 18.11
C PHE A 226 10.63 -10.95 18.25
N THR A 227 9.77 -10.27 19.01
CA THR A 227 8.33 -10.57 19.11
C THR A 227 7.53 -9.30 19.34
N THR A 228 6.26 -9.32 18.92
CA THR A 228 5.31 -8.22 19.14
C THR A 228 4.11 -8.70 19.97
N GLU A 229 3.61 -7.83 20.84
CA GLU A 229 2.38 -8.05 21.61
C GLU A 229 1.59 -6.74 21.67
N ASN A 230 0.33 -6.74 21.24
CA ASN A 230 -0.55 -5.59 21.40
C ASN A 230 -1.09 -5.52 22.85
N ILE A 231 -1.05 -4.33 23.43
CA ILE A 231 -1.50 -4.03 24.79
C ILE A 231 -2.62 -2.98 24.70
N ASP A 232 -3.81 -3.35 25.13
CA ASP A 232 -4.93 -2.43 25.26
C ASP A 232 -4.62 -1.36 26.32
N LEU A 233 -4.89 -0.09 26.00
CA LEU A 233 -4.79 0.98 26.99
C LEU A 233 -5.84 0.78 28.12
N PRO A 234 -5.45 0.92 29.40
CA PRO A 234 -6.40 0.87 30.53
C PRO A 234 -7.58 1.83 30.34
N SER A 235 -8.77 1.45 30.83
CA SER A 235 -9.94 2.33 30.75
C SER A 235 -9.76 3.67 31.46
N THR A 236 -8.87 3.73 32.46
CA THR A 236 -8.51 4.97 33.17
C THR A 236 -7.71 5.95 32.32
N MET A 237 -7.07 5.48 31.24
CA MET A 237 -6.34 6.32 30.28
C MET A 237 -7.25 6.90 29.19
N LYS A 238 -8.55 6.56 29.15
CA LYS A 238 -9.49 7.05 28.12
C LYS A 238 -9.73 8.56 28.18
N ASP A 239 -9.60 9.15 29.37
CA ASP A 239 -9.74 10.59 29.58
C ASP A 239 -8.40 11.34 29.42
N CYS A 240 -7.35 10.64 28.98
CA CYS A 240 -6.04 11.20 28.69
C CYS A 240 -5.72 11.07 27.19
N LYS A 241 -4.78 11.90 26.74
CA LYS A 241 -4.21 11.87 25.39
C LYS A 241 -2.71 12.06 25.41
N PHE A 242 -2.07 11.53 24.37
CA PHE A 242 -0.70 11.88 24.03
C PHE A 242 -0.71 13.05 23.05
N SER A 243 0.26 13.95 23.17
CA SER A 243 0.49 15.02 22.20
C SER A 243 1.97 15.10 21.86
N THR A 244 2.28 15.30 20.57
CA THR A 244 3.62 15.70 20.12
C THR A 244 3.69 17.22 20.04
N LEU A 245 4.83 17.79 20.43
CA LEU A 245 5.11 19.22 20.30
C LEU A 245 6.48 19.42 19.66
N PHE A 246 6.49 20.00 18.46
CA PHE A 246 7.71 20.30 17.73
C PHE A 246 8.44 21.51 18.32
N THR A 247 9.72 21.33 18.65
CA THR A 247 10.54 22.40 19.23
C THR A 247 11.36 23.13 18.15
N HIS A 248 12.23 22.41 17.47
CA HIS A 248 13.10 22.88 16.38
C HIS A 248 13.68 21.66 15.64
N PRO A 249 14.15 21.79 14.40
CA PRO A 249 14.80 20.70 13.69
C PRO A 249 15.97 20.14 14.49
N SER A 250 16.06 18.82 14.59
CA SER A 250 17.21 18.15 15.19
C SER A 250 18.44 18.38 14.31
N GLU A 251 19.57 18.74 14.90
CA GLU A 251 20.82 18.88 14.15
C GLU A 251 21.17 17.53 13.49
N LYS A 252 21.31 17.47 12.15
CA LYS A 252 21.69 16.23 11.42
C LYS A 252 23.19 16.18 11.04
N GLY A 253 24.02 16.88 11.81
CA GLY A 253 25.45 16.98 11.59
C GLY A 253 26.27 15.82 12.17
N ILE A 254 27.59 15.93 12.01
CA ILE A 254 28.58 14.98 12.54
C ILE A 254 28.42 14.81 14.07
N ALA A 255 28.13 15.90 14.81
CA ALA A 255 28.00 15.85 16.26
C ALA A 255 26.85 14.93 16.73
N THR A 256 25.65 15.08 16.15
CA THR A 256 24.51 14.22 16.45
C THR A 256 24.76 12.78 16.04
N ARG A 257 25.33 12.56 14.85
CA ARG A 257 25.68 11.22 14.39
C ARG A 257 26.70 10.55 15.32
N ARG A 258 27.71 11.29 15.80
CA ARG A 258 28.67 10.82 16.81
C ARG A 258 27.97 10.44 18.11
N ALA A 259 27.08 11.29 18.64
CA ALA A 259 26.38 10.99 19.89
C ALA A 259 25.50 9.73 19.79
N PHE A 260 24.77 9.59 18.68
CA PHE A 260 23.94 8.41 18.42
C PHE A 260 24.79 7.14 18.25
N ASN A 261 25.87 7.25 17.47
CA ASN A 261 26.80 6.15 17.24
C ASN A 261 27.63 5.77 18.47
N GLU A 262 27.92 6.72 19.37
CA GLU A 262 28.56 6.47 20.66
C GLU A 262 27.70 5.50 21.48
N LEU A 263 26.40 5.76 21.60
CA LEU A 263 25.50 4.89 22.32
C LEU A 263 25.39 3.51 21.66
N SER A 264 25.32 3.46 20.33
CA SER A 264 25.29 2.21 19.56
C SER A 264 26.56 1.38 19.78
N LEU A 265 27.75 1.98 19.70
CA LEU A 265 29.03 1.31 19.95
C LEU A 265 29.09 0.76 21.38
N ILE A 266 28.67 1.57 22.36
CA ILE A 266 28.67 1.14 23.77
C ILE A 266 27.70 -0.04 23.97
N ALA A 267 26.49 0.05 23.42
CA ALA A 267 25.42 -0.93 23.56
C ALA A 267 25.71 -2.28 22.88
N ARG A 268 26.27 -2.23 21.66
CA ARG A 268 26.52 -3.41 20.83
C ARG A 268 27.87 -4.05 21.11
N GLU A 269 28.89 -3.24 21.39
CA GLU A 269 30.27 -3.73 21.37
C GLU A 269 31.01 -3.60 22.71
N ILE A 270 30.95 -2.44 23.37
CA ILE A 270 31.80 -2.17 24.55
C ILE A 270 31.26 -2.84 25.81
N VAL A 271 30.01 -2.57 26.21
CA VAL A 271 29.43 -3.13 27.45
C VAL A 271 29.42 -4.66 27.42
N PRO A 272 28.99 -5.33 26.33
CA PRO A 272 29.03 -6.79 26.26
C PRO A 272 30.44 -7.40 26.40
N ARG A 273 31.51 -6.64 26.09
CA ARG A 273 32.90 -7.09 26.28
C ARG A 273 33.45 -6.79 27.67
N LEU A 274 32.96 -5.74 28.32
CA LEU A 274 33.40 -5.35 29.67
C LEU A 274 32.72 -6.17 30.77
N LEU A 275 31.48 -6.60 30.56
CA LEU A 275 30.70 -7.31 31.57
C LEU A 275 30.54 -8.80 31.21
N ASN A 276 30.47 -9.66 32.22
CA ASN A 276 30.24 -11.10 32.08
C ASN A 276 28.74 -11.45 32.10
N GLU A 277 28.36 -12.68 31.80
CA GLU A 277 26.95 -13.10 31.84
C GLU A 277 26.30 -12.86 33.22
N ASN A 278 25.00 -12.51 33.22
CA ASN A 278 24.13 -12.29 34.39
C ASN A 278 24.22 -10.94 35.11
N TRP A 279 24.65 -9.87 34.44
CA TRP A 279 24.66 -8.54 35.05
C TRP A 279 23.27 -7.87 35.17
N ILE A 280 22.25 -8.30 34.43
CA ILE A 280 20.94 -7.61 34.32
C ILE A 280 20.26 -7.45 35.68
N GLU A 281 20.11 -8.54 36.45
CA GLU A 281 19.45 -8.48 37.77
C GLU A 281 20.27 -7.70 38.82
N LYS A 282 21.57 -7.53 38.57
CA LYS A 282 22.53 -6.89 39.48
C LYS A 282 23.14 -5.64 38.87
N TRP A 283 22.47 -5.00 37.92
CA TRP A 283 23.09 -3.97 37.08
C TRP A 283 23.60 -2.77 37.91
N LYS A 284 23.00 -2.50 39.08
CA LYS A 284 23.43 -1.48 40.07
C LYS A 284 24.76 -1.81 40.77
N GLU A 285 25.17 -3.07 40.77
CA GLU A 285 26.52 -3.49 41.19
C GLU A 285 27.51 -3.31 40.04
N TYR A 286 27.12 -3.73 38.85
CA TYR A 286 27.96 -3.70 37.64
C TYR A 286 28.21 -2.28 37.10
N GLU A 287 27.26 -1.35 37.26
CA GLU A 287 27.43 0.05 36.87
C GLU A 287 28.63 0.71 37.57
N LYS A 288 29.01 0.21 38.75
CA LYS A 288 30.14 0.70 39.56
C LYS A 288 31.47 0.12 39.12
N MET A 289 31.43 -0.95 38.33
CA MET A 289 32.62 -1.63 37.79
C MET A 289 32.99 -1.09 36.41
N LEU A 290 32.05 -0.44 35.72
CA LEU A 290 32.30 0.18 34.43
C LEU A 290 33.17 1.44 34.58
N PRO A 291 34.08 1.71 33.64
CA PRO A 291 34.76 2.99 33.58
C PRO A 291 33.75 4.10 33.31
N GLU A 292 33.91 5.26 33.96
CA GLU A 292 33.05 6.42 33.68
C GLU A 292 33.17 6.85 32.21
N THR A 293 34.40 6.86 31.71
CA THR A 293 34.71 7.18 30.32
C THR A 293 35.79 6.27 29.75
N LEU A 294 35.78 6.08 28.42
CA LEU A 294 36.89 5.50 27.66
C LEU A 294 37.19 6.35 26.44
N THR A 295 38.45 6.52 26.10
CA THR A 295 38.89 7.11 24.83
C THR A 295 38.91 6.07 23.72
N ILE A 296 38.78 6.51 22.47
CA ILE A 296 38.93 5.63 21.29
C ILE A 296 40.30 4.94 21.25
N ASN A 297 41.37 5.64 21.66
CA ASN A 297 42.69 5.04 21.79
C ASN A 297 42.72 3.89 22.83
N GLU A 298 42.12 4.07 24.01
CA GLU A 298 42.02 3.02 25.02
C GLU A 298 41.22 1.81 24.51
N ILE A 299 40.08 2.05 23.85
CA ILE A 299 39.26 1.00 23.22
C ILE A 299 40.08 0.21 22.18
N SER A 300 40.79 0.93 21.32
CA SER A 300 41.63 0.35 20.26
C SER A 300 42.80 -0.47 20.82
N GLN A 301 43.39 -0.05 21.93
CA GLN A 301 44.47 -0.78 22.60
C GLN A 301 43.95 -2.00 23.35
N GLN A 302 42.73 -1.93 23.91
CA GLN A 302 42.12 -3.02 24.65
C GLN A 302 41.65 -4.16 23.73
N TRP A 303 41.19 -3.84 22.51
CA TRP A 303 40.74 -4.81 21.51
C TRP A 303 41.39 -4.55 20.12
N PRO A 304 42.71 -4.79 19.97
CA PRO A 304 43.43 -4.46 18.74
C PRO A 304 42.94 -5.26 17.52
N ASP A 305 42.46 -6.49 17.73
CA ASP A 305 41.96 -7.34 16.65
C ASP A 305 40.59 -6.86 16.10
N GLU A 306 39.82 -6.11 16.90
CA GLU A 306 38.51 -5.56 16.49
C GLU A 306 38.61 -4.12 15.96
N LYS A 307 39.77 -3.47 16.11
CA LYS A 307 39.97 -2.05 15.76
C LYS A 307 39.45 -1.73 14.36
N ARG A 308 39.85 -2.53 13.37
CA ARG A 308 39.45 -2.34 11.98
C ARG A 308 37.93 -2.36 11.81
N ARG A 309 37.26 -3.35 12.40
CA ARG A 309 35.80 -3.48 12.34
C ARG A 309 35.11 -2.28 12.99
N PHE A 310 35.64 -1.77 14.09
CA PHE A 310 35.08 -0.58 14.74
C PHE A 310 35.29 0.69 13.91
N GLU A 311 36.45 0.85 13.26
CA GLU A 311 36.72 1.93 12.31
C GLU A 311 35.73 1.92 11.13
N GLU A 312 35.47 0.73 10.58
CA GLU A 312 34.52 0.50 9.48
C GLU A 312 33.07 0.80 9.93
N MET A 313 32.68 0.36 11.12
CA MET A 313 31.31 0.53 11.63
C MET A 313 31.03 1.94 12.16
N TYR A 314 32.02 2.62 12.74
CA TYR A 314 31.87 3.90 13.45
C TYR A 314 32.93 4.95 13.04
N PRO A 315 33.05 5.29 11.75
CA PRO A 315 34.16 6.09 11.23
C PRO A 315 34.28 7.48 11.88
N ASP A 316 33.16 8.17 12.15
CA ASP A 316 33.21 9.51 12.77
C ASP A 316 33.76 9.50 14.19
N LEU A 317 33.56 8.40 14.94
CA LEU A 317 34.12 8.25 16.28
C LEU A 317 35.61 7.94 16.19
N PHE A 318 35.99 6.99 15.33
CA PHE A 318 37.37 6.52 15.23
C PHE A 318 38.30 7.46 14.45
N SER A 319 37.77 8.50 13.81
CA SER A 319 38.54 9.59 13.21
C SER A 319 39.31 10.46 14.23
N ASP A 320 38.97 10.39 15.52
CA ASP A 320 39.63 11.11 16.61
C ASP A 320 39.97 10.15 17.76
N GLU A 321 41.24 9.77 17.86
CA GLU A 321 41.72 8.85 18.90
C GLU A 321 41.53 9.38 20.33
N ASN A 322 41.37 10.70 20.51
CA ASN A 322 41.13 11.32 21.81
C ASN A 322 39.64 11.49 22.15
N MET A 323 38.74 11.13 21.24
CA MET A 323 37.30 11.16 21.48
C MET A 323 36.97 10.31 22.70
N THR A 324 36.25 10.90 23.66
CA THR A 324 35.91 10.29 24.94
C THR A 324 34.45 9.87 24.96
N LEU A 325 34.18 8.60 25.26
CA LEU A 325 32.84 8.01 25.33
C LEU A 325 32.38 7.85 26.78
N ARG A 326 31.14 8.19 27.10
CA ARG A 326 30.56 8.15 28.47
C ARG A 326 29.98 6.78 28.83
N VAL A 327 30.84 5.78 28.95
CA VAL A 327 30.46 4.35 29.08
C VAL A 327 29.49 4.10 30.23
N ALA A 328 29.82 4.49 31.47
CA ALA A 328 28.96 4.20 32.62
C ALA A 328 27.61 4.92 32.53
N ASP A 329 27.56 6.16 32.06
CA ASP A 329 26.30 6.91 31.92
C ASP A 329 25.39 6.31 30.86
N ARG A 330 25.94 5.86 29.72
CA ARG A 330 25.17 5.20 28.66
C ARG A 330 24.57 3.88 29.16
N PHE A 331 25.33 3.12 29.96
CA PHE A 331 24.83 1.91 30.59
C PHE A 331 23.72 2.22 31.61
N ARG A 332 23.93 3.19 32.50
CA ARG A 332 22.92 3.64 33.49
C ARG A 332 21.63 4.07 32.80
N PHE A 333 21.73 4.84 31.72
CA PHE A 333 20.59 5.28 30.93
C PHE A 333 19.78 4.08 30.43
N ALA A 334 20.41 3.12 29.76
CA ALA A 334 19.72 1.96 29.21
C ALA A 334 19.10 1.06 30.30
N MET A 335 19.77 0.90 31.44
CA MET A 335 19.23 0.08 32.53
C MET A 335 18.06 0.74 33.25
N ARG A 336 18.07 2.07 33.37
CA ARG A 336 16.91 2.80 33.89
C ARG A 336 15.75 2.79 32.91
N GLU A 337 16.01 2.85 31.60
CA GLU A 337 14.98 2.63 30.57
C GLU A 337 14.40 1.21 30.64
N PHE A 338 15.24 0.19 30.86
CA PHE A 338 14.78 -1.18 31.08
C PHE A 338 13.84 -1.30 32.30
N GLU A 339 14.21 -0.68 33.44
CA GLU A 339 13.34 -0.63 34.62
C GLU A 339 12.03 0.16 34.34
N ARG A 340 12.12 1.31 33.64
CA ARG A 340 10.96 2.13 33.26
C ARG A 340 9.99 1.38 32.36
N CYS A 341 10.47 0.63 31.37
CA CYS A 341 9.60 -0.13 30.49
C CYS A 341 8.83 -1.23 31.24
N ARG A 342 9.49 -1.96 32.15
CA ARG A 342 8.80 -2.96 32.99
C ARG A 342 7.72 -2.32 33.86
N ASN A 343 8.04 -1.18 34.49
CA ASN A 343 7.06 -0.42 35.27
C ASN A 343 5.90 0.08 34.40
N MET A 344 6.20 0.56 33.18
CA MET A 344 5.18 0.99 32.21
C MET A 344 4.24 -0.17 31.84
N GLN A 345 4.79 -1.35 31.55
CA GLN A 345 4.00 -2.54 31.25
C GLN A 345 3.09 -2.96 32.41
N ASP A 346 3.62 -2.95 33.64
CA ASP A 346 2.83 -3.30 34.83
C ASP A 346 1.67 -2.32 35.03
N LEU A 347 1.92 -1.02 34.82
CA LEU A 347 0.87 0.01 34.85
C LEU A 347 -0.17 -0.19 33.74
N LEU A 348 0.25 -0.42 32.49
CA LEU A 348 -0.66 -0.60 31.36
C LEU A 348 -1.50 -1.89 31.46
N LYS A 349 -1.05 -2.89 32.22
CA LYS A 349 -1.83 -4.11 32.51
C LYS A 349 -2.81 -3.92 33.68
N ASP A 350 -2.63 -2.91 34.53
CA ASP A 350 -3.54 -2.60 35.63
C ASP A 350 -4.76 -1.80 35.16
N LYS A 351 -5.95 -2.39 35.33
CA LYS A 351 -7.22 -1.73 34.99
C LYS A 351 -7.50 -0.48 35.82
N ASN A 352 -6.84 -0.33 36.97
CA ASN A 352 -6.95 0.83 37.86
C ASN A 352 -5.73 1.76 37.78
N CYS A 353 -4.92 1.66 36.71
CA CYS A 353 -3.75 2.51 36.50
C CYS A 353 -4.08 3.99 36.71
N ASP A 354 -3.31 4.66 37.58
CA ASP A 354 -3.33 6.12 37.69
C ASP A 354 -2.48 6.73 36.56
N PRO A 355 -3.06 7.47 35.60
CA PRO A 355 -2.32 8.10 34.51
C PRO A 355 -1.14 8.98 34.96
N LYS A 356 -1.17 9.50 36.19
CA LYS A 356 -0.05 10.27 36.76
C LYS A 356 1.21 9.43 36.95
N LEU A 357 1.08 8.12 37.17
CA LEU A 357 2.23 7.23 37.28
C LEU A 357 2.89 7.00 35.91
N VAL A 358 2.10 6.94 34.84
CA VAL A 358 2.60 6.91 33.46
C VAL A 358 3.36 8.22 33.17
N GLY A 359 2.75 9.36 33.50
CA GLY A 359 3.38 10.67 33.35
C GLY A 359 4.69 10.81 34.15
N LYS A 360 4.73 10.25 35.37
CA LYS A 360 5.95 10.19 36.18
C LYS A 360 7.09 9.41 35.49
N ILE A 361 6.78 8.26 34.86
CA ILE A 361 7.78 7.50 34.10
C ILE A 361 8.36 8.35 32.95
N MET A 362 7.51 9.13 32.27
CA MET A 362 7.96 10.04 31.21
C MET A 362 8.87 11.14 31.75
N ASP A 363 8.52 11.77 32.87
CA ASP A 363 9.37 12.80 33.50
C ASP A 363 10.70 12.22 34.02
N GLU A 364 10.72 10.98 34.50
CA GLU A 364 11.97 10.29 34.86
C GLU A 364 12.86 10.06 33.62
N ALA A 365 12.28 9.68 32.49
CA ALA A 365 13.00 9.56 31.22
C ALA A 365 13.55 10.91 30.73
N TRP A 366 12.78 12.00 30.90
CA TRP A 366 13.24 13.37 30.60
C TRP A 366 14.52 13.76 31.35
N VAL A 367 14.59 13.45 32.64
CA VAL A 367 15.76 13.74 33.48
C VAL A 367 16.98 12.99 32.95
N ASP A 368 16.87 11.67 32.77
CA ASP A 368 17.97 10.83 32.30
C ASP A 368 18.43 11.19 30.87
N ALA A 369 17.51 11.61 29.99
CA ALA A 369 17.85 12.10 28.65
C ALA A 369 18.77 13.33 28.69
N GLY A 370 18.66 14.18 29.71
CA GLY A 370 19.58 15.31 29.91
C GLY A 370 20.85 14.93 30.67
N GLU A 371 20.71 14.26 31.81
CA GLU A 371 21.81 14.04 32.74
C GLU A 371 22.74 12.90 32.29
N LEU A 372 22.17 11.77 31.87
CA LEU A 372 22.93 10.59 31.48
C LEU A 372 23.21 10.56 29.99
N TYR A 373 22.26 10.99 29.15
CA TYR A 373 22.45 10.95 27.70
C TYR A 373 22.97 12.27 27.10
N GLY A 374 22.47 13.42 27.58
CA GLY A 374 22.91 14.74 27.10
C GLY A 374 22.30 15.15 25.77
N ILE A 375 21.06 14.73 25.51
CA ILE A 375 20.35 14.97 24.24
C ILE A 375 19.25 16.06 24.34
N ARG A 376 19.13 16.72 25.48
CA ARG A 376 18.23 17.88 25.65
C ARG A 376 18.93 19.16 25.20
N THR A 377 18.18 20.06 24.58
CA THR A 377 18.66 21.43 24.27
C THR A 377 18.00 22.45 25.19
N GLN A 378 18.59 23.64 25.29
CA GLN A 378 18.03 24.71 26.11
C GLN A 378 16.59 25.07 25.71
N LEU A 379 16.29 25.11 24.41
CA LEU A 379 14.95 25.41 23.93
C LEU A 379 13.94 24.33 24.34
N MET A 380 14.32 23.06 24.31
CA MET A 380 13.47 21.97 24.80
C MET A 380 13.15 22.17 26.28
N ASP A 381 14.14 22.57 27.09
CA ASP A 381 13.97 22.80 28.53
C ASP A 381 13.03 23.96 28.84
N GLU A 382 13.15 25.06 28.11
CA GLU A 382 12.27 26.23 28.21
C GLU A 382 10.82 25.86 27.86
N ILE A 383 10.62 25.11 26.76
CA ILE A 383 9.29 24.64 26.34
C ILE A 383 8.70 23.68 27.37
N ALA A 384 9.46 22.68 27.80
CA ALA A 384 8.99 21.68 28.76
C ALA A 384 8.59 22.31 30.10
N THR A 385 9.32 23.33 30.54
CA THR A 385 8.97 24.12 31.74
C THR A 385 7.60 24.76 31.58
N ARG A 386 7.36 25.47 30.47
CA ARG A 386 6.07 26.14 30.20
C ARG A 386 4.91 25.14 30.04
N VAL A 387 5.16 23.99 29.42
CA VAL A 387 4.14 22.95 29.23
C VAL A 387 3.74 22.33 30.57
N ARG A 388 4.70 22.05 31.46
CA ARG A 388 4.43 21.51 32.80
C ARG A 388 3.61 22.44 33.70
N GLU A 389 3.61 23.75 33.44
CA GLU A 389 2.78 24.72 34.17
C GLU A 389 1.29 24.63 33.83
N VAL A 390 0.91 23.97 32.73
CA VAL A 390 -0.48 23.82 32.31
C VAL A 390 -1.20 22.78 33.19
N PRO A 391 -2.29 23.15 33.88
CA PRO A 391 -3.07 22.19 34.67
C PRO A 391 -3.61 21.06 33.80
N GLY A 392 -3.39 19.82 34.23
CA GLY A 392 -3.79 18.60 33.51
C GLY A 392 -2.69 17.99 32.64
N VAL A 393 -1.51 18.61 32.55
CA VAL A 393 -0.31 17.94 32.02
C VAL A 393 0.21 16.98 33.08
N LEU A 394 0.40 15.72 32.70
CA LEU A 394 0.74 14.61 33.60
C LEU A 394 2.20 14.20 33.51
N GLY A 395 2.84 14.38 32.34
CA GLY A 395 4.25 14.09 32.15
C GLY A 395 4.75 14.49 30.76
N ILE A 396 6.06 14.68 30.64
CA ILE A 396 6.70 15.06 29.38
C ILE A 396 8.06 14.37 29.23
N LYS A 397 8.38 13.93 28.01
CA LYS A 397 9.69 13.37 27.67
C LYS A 397 10.18 13.79 26.30
N VAL A 398 11.47 13.58 26.05
CA VAL A 398 12.08 13.67 24.72
C VAL A 398 11.50 12.54 23.86
N MET A 399 11.29 12.82 22.57
CA MET A 399 10.88 11.82 21.59
C MET A 399 11.93 11.65 20.49
N GLY A 400 12.29 10.40 20.19
CA GLY A 400 13.30 10.09 19.18
C GLY A 400 14.72 10.41 19.64
N ALA A 401 15.60 10.72 18.69
CA ALA A 401 17.05 10.82 18.93
C ALA A 401 17.50 12.00 19.83
N GLY A 402 16.63 12.99 20.07
CA GLY A 402 16.97 14.24 20.76
C GLY A 402 17.81 15.20 19.91
N PHE A 403 18.53 16.11 20.57
CA PHE A 403 19.19 17.28 19.97
C PHE A 403 18.24 18.21 19.21
N GLY A 404 16.99 18.26 19.69
CA GLY A 404 15.87 18.95 19.06
C GLY A 404 14.70 18.00 18.82
N GLY A 405 13.87 18.36 17.85
CA GLY A 405 12.70 17.59 17.44
C GLY A 405 11.50 17.76 18.37
N ASN A 406 10.79 16.67 18.60
CA ASN A 406 9.51 16.63 19.29
C ASN A 406 9.66 16.26 20.75
N LEU A 407 8.76 16.82 21.56
CA LEU A 407 8.47 16.34 22.90
C LEU A 407 7.21 15.47 22.84
N LEU A 408 7.16 14.44 23.68
CA LEU A 408 5.95 13.64 23.92
C LEU A 408 5.35 14.05 25.27
N ILE A 409 4.08 14.45 25.25
CA ILE A 409 3.34 14.92 26.41
C ILE A 409 2.18 13.97 26.69
N LEU A 410 1.97 13.60 27.94
CA LEU A 410 0.73 12.98 28.41
C LEU A 410 -0.08 14.04 29.17
N SER A 411 -1.35 14.18 28.82
CA SER A 411 -2.25 15.15 29.47
C SER A 411 -3.69 14.67 29.50
N ASP A 412 -4.51 15.30 30.33
CA ASP A 412 -5.97 15.13 30.30
C ASP A 412 -6.54 15.62 28.95
N ASN A 413 -7.60 14.98 28.44
CA ASN A 413 -8.21 15.30 27.14
C ASN A 413 -8.63 16.77 27.00
N SER A 414 -8.99 17.42 28.11
CA SER A 414 -9.38 18.83 28.14
C SER A 414 -8.24 19.81 27.91
N VAL A 415 -6.98 19.38 28.04
CA VAL A 415 -5.81 20.26 27.87
C VAL A 415 -5.64 20.63 26.40
N ASN A 416 -5.51 21.92 26.12
CA ASN A 416 -5.20 22.43 24.79
C ASN A 416 -3.82 23.08 24.81
N LEU A 417 -2.79 22.37 24.35
CA LEU A 417 -1.42 22.88 24.31
C LEU A 417 -1.21 23.93 23.21
N SER A 418 -2.04 23.94 22.16
CA SER A 418 -1.97 24.94 21.09
C SER A 418 -2.21 26.37 21.60
N SER A 419 -2.88 26.55 22.75
CA SER A 419 -3.07 27.88 23.34
C SER A 419 -1.78 28.51 23.88
N LEU A 420 -0.69 27.74 24.00
CA LEU A 420 0.61 28.25 24.44
C LEU A 420 1.37 28.99 23.34
N GLY A 421 0.85 28.99 22.10
CA GLY A 421 1.46 29.64 20.94
C GLY A 421 2.66 28.88 20.36
N PHE A 422 2.79 27.59 20.67
CA PHE A 422 3.79 26.72 20.04
C PHE A 422 3.26 26.19 18.70
N GLU A 423 4.12 26.16 17.69
CA GLU A 423 3.83 25.53 16.41
C GLU A 423 3.99 24.01 16.51
N GLY A 424 3.34 23.26 15.61
CA GLY A 424 3.54 21.81 15.50
C GLY A 424 3.06 20.99 16.70
N VAL A 425 2.04 21.47 17.43
CA VAL A 425 1.31 20.66 18.42
C VAL A 425 0.33 19.75 17.70
N SER A 426 0.40 18.45 17.96
CA SER A 426 -0.52 17.45 17.42
C SER A 426 -0.92 16.48 18.52
N ASP A 427 -2.23 16.34 18.76
CA ASP A 427 -2.76 15.28 19.60
C ASP A 427 -2.69 13.97 18.81
N CYS A 428 -2.22 12.90 19.45
CA CYS A 428 -1.99 11.61 18.81
C CYS A 428 -2.62 10.49 19.61
N TYR A 429 -3.30 9.60 18.90
CA TYR A 429 -3.84 8.34 19.42
C TYR A 429 -3.19 7.16 18.69
N ALA A 430 -3.40 5.96 19.24
CA ALA A 430 -2.91 4.72 18.65
C ALA A 430 -3.52 4.47 17.26
N GLY A 431 -2.71 4.70 16.22
CA GLY A 431 -3.03 4.55 14.82
C GLY A 431 -2.77 3.14 14.26
N ASN A 432 -3.12 2.96 12.99
CA ASN A 432 -2.84 1.73 12.24
C ASN A 432 -1.40 1.70 11.73
N SER A 433 -0.85 0.49 11.53
CA SER A 433 0.38 0.25 10.78
C SER A 433 0.34 0.80 9.34
N SER A 434 1.50 0.74 8.69
CA SER A 434 1.68 0.97 7.27
C SER A 434 0.76 0.08 6.44
N SER A 435 0.22 0.63 5.36
CA SER A 435 -0.76 -0.06 4.53
C SER A 435 -0.70 0.43 3.08
N ILE A 436 -0.85 -0.50 2.14
CA ILE A 436 -1.24 -0.16 0.76
C ILE A 436 -2.75 0.08 0.77
N ILE A 437 -3.19 1.21 0.24
CA ILE A 437 -4.62 1.51 0.14
C ILE A 437 -5.25 0.56 -0.88
N ASP A 438 -6.26 -0.20 -0.44
CA ASP A 438 -7.07 -1.04 -1.32
C ASP A 438 -8.13 -0.18 -2.00
N ILE A 439 -8.19 -0.23 -3.33
CA ILE A 439 -9.22 0.46 -4.10
C ILE A 439 -10.64 0.10 -3.65
N ASN A 440 -10.85 -1.13 -3.17
CA ASN A 440 -12.16 -1.59 -2.72
C ASN A 440 -12.62 -0.86 -1.45
N ASP A 441 -11.72 -0.23 -0.69
CA ASP A 441 -12.08 0.58 0.46
C ASP A 441 -12.57 1.99 0.09
N ILE A 442 -12.20 2.49 -1.10
CA ILE A 442 -12.68 3.78 -1.60
C ILE A 442 -13.82 3.64 -2.61
N MET A 443 -14.02 2.45 -3.18
CA MET A 443 -15.14 2.17 -4.07
C MET A 443 -16.47 2.04 -3.32
N PRO A 444 -17.60 2.35 -3.98
CA PRO A 444 -18.93 2.09 -3.45
C PRO A 444 -19.06 0.63 -3.00
N LYS A 445 -19.58 0.43 -1.80
CA LYS A 445 -19.91 -0.91 -1.28
C LYS A 445 -21.35 -1.25 -1.64
N LEU A 446 -21.58 -2.53 -1.95
CA LEU A 446 -22.91 -3.04 -2.25
C LEU A 446 -23.56 -3.55 -0.95
N ASP A 447 -24.53 -2.81 -0.43
CA ASP A 447 -25.26 -3.23 0.79
C ASP A 447 -26.17 -4.44 0.54
N ALA A 448 -26.86 -4.44 -0.61
CA ALA A 448 -27.66 -5.55 -1.13
C ALA A 448 -27.81 -5.44 -2.65
N ALA A 449 -27.76 -6.56 -3.35
CA ALA A 449 -28.07 -6.60 -4.78
C ALA A 449 -29.60 -6.67 -4.98
N PRO A 450 -30.18 -5.88 -5.92
CA PRO A 450 -31.55 -6.14 -6.37
C PRO A 450 -31.60 -7.47 -7.16
N PRO A 451 -32.78 -8.00 -7.51
CA PRO A 451 -32.88 -9.10 -8.47
C PRO A 451 -32.19 -8.74 -9.80
N LEU A 452 -31.21 -9.55 -10.19
CA LEU A 452 -30.40 -9.35 -11.39
C LEU A 452 -30.72 -10.40 -12.44
N ALA A 453 -30.50 -10.03 -13.70
CA ALA A 453 -30.39 -10.98 -14.79
C ALA A 453 -28.93 -11.10 -15.26
N ALA A 454 -28.54 -12.27 -15.74
CA ALA A 454 -27.35 -12.44 -16.56
C ALA A 454 -27.76 -12.83 -17.98
N ILE A 455 -27.12 -12.25 -18.99
CA ILE A 455 -27.34 -12.53 -20.41
C ILE A 455 -26.01 -12.98 -21.01
N LEU A 456 -25.93 -14.25 -21.38
CA LEU A 456 -24.73 -14.86 -21.96
C LEU A 456 -24.84 -14.93 -23.48
N LEU A 457 -23.94 -14.23 -24.15
CA LEU A 457 -23.87 -14.17 -25.61
C LEU A 457 -23.08 -15.37 -26.14
N CYS A 458 -23.82 -16.30 -26.75
CA CYS A 458 -23.28 -17.52 -27.37
C CYS A 458 -23.72 -17.69 -28.83
N GLY A 459 -24.20 -16.63 -29.50
CA GLY A 459 -24.81 -16.67 -30.84
C GLY A 459 -23.87 -16.62 -32.06
N GLY A 460 -22.55 -16.47 -31.89
CA GLY A 460 -21.64 -16.24 -33.02
C GLY A 460 -21.51 -17.43 -33.97
N LYS A 461 -21.42 -17.22 -35.29
CA LYS A 461 -21.34 -18.30 -36.31
C LYS A 461 -20.10 -19.22 -36.23
N GLY A 462 -19.05 -18.83 -35.48
CA GLY A 462 -17.83 -19.65 -35.32
C GLY A 462 -17.02 -19.89 -36.59
N THR A 463 -17.24 -19.10 -37.65
CA THR A 463 -16.75 -19.34 -39.02
C THR A 463 -15.23 -19.54 -39.12
N ARG A 464 -14.44 -18.80 -38.32
CA ARG A 464 -12.97 -18.92 -38.30
C ARG A 464 -12.49 -20.29 -37.80
N MET A 465 -13.19 -20.89 -36.85
CA MET A 465 -12.85 -22.20 -36.26
C MET A 465 -13.33 -23.36 -37.13
N LEU A 466 -14.49 -23.20 -37.77
CA LEU A 466 -14.97 -24.14 -38.79
C LEU A 466 -13.94 -24.29 -39.92
N ASN A 467 -13.34 -23.18 -40.35
CA ASN A 467 -12.27 -23.17 -41.37
C ASN A 467 -10.98 -23.88 -40.91
N GLN A 468 -10.78 -24.05 -39.61
CA GLN A 468 -9.66 -24.78 -39.01
C GLN A 468 -10.01 -26.24 -38.66
N GLY A 469 -11.19 -26.73 -39.07
CA GLY A 469 -11.63 -28.11 -38.83
C GLY A 469 -12.19 -28.39 -37.43
N ILE A 470 -12.42 -27.35 -36.62
CA ILE A 470 -12.97 -27.49 -35.27
C ILE A 470 -14.48 -27.31 -35.35
N THR A 471 -15.22 -28.39 -35.05
CA THR A 471 -16.68 -28.44 -35.15
C THR A 471 -17.40 -28.08 -33.85
N VAL A 472 -16.69 -28.09 -32.73
CA VAL A 472 -17.20 -27.69 -31.41
C VAL A 472 -17.35 -26.17 -31.37
N HIS A 473 -18.52 -25.71 -30.95
CA HIS A 473 -18.81 -24.28 -30.86
C HIS A 473 -17.94 -23.60 -29.78
N LYS A 474 -17.41 -22.40 -30.05
CA LYS A 474 -16.38 -21.73 -29.22
C LYS A 474 -16.71 -21.67 -27.72
N PRO A 475 -17.93 -21.28 -27.28
CA PRO A 475 -18.30 -21.24 -25.87
C PRO A 475 -18.46 -22.64 -25.22
N LEU A 476 -18.57 -23.69 -26.03
CA LEU A 476 -18.64 -25.09 -25.59
C LEU A 476 -17.27 -25.79 -25.56
N LEU A 477 -16.19 -25.10 -25.95
CA LEU A 477 -14.85 -25.61 -25.73
C LEU A 477 -14.59 -25.82 -24.24
N LYS A 478 -13.94 -26.93 -23.93
CA LYS A 478 -13.76 -27.39 -22.55
C LYS A 478 -12.45 -26.88 -21.98
N LEU A 479 -12.54 -26.35 -20.77
CA LEU A 479 -11.43 -26.00 -19.89
C LEU A 479 -11.48 -26.96 -18.70
N HIS A 480 -10.43 -27.73 -18.47
CA HIS A 480 -10.38 -28.82 -17.49
C HIS A 480 -11.57 -29.79 -17.62
N GLY A 481 -12.00 -30.05 -18.85
CA GLY A 481 -13.13 -30.94 -19.15
C GLY A 481 -14.51 -30.31 -19.02
N ILE A 482 -14.63 -29.05 -18.57
CA ILE A 482 -15.90 -28.34 -18.35
C ILE A 482 -16.09 -27.29 -19.46
N PRO A 483 -17.27 -27.21 -20.12
CA PRO A 483 -17.54 -26.18 -21.13
C PRO A 483 -17.32 -24.76 -20.56
N SER A 484 -16.70 -23.86 -21.34
CA SER A 484 -16.42 -22.49 -20.90
C SER A 484 -17.67 -21.75 -20.45
N THR A 485 -18.78 -21.87 -21.19
CA THR A 485 -20.06 -21.25 -20.80
C THR A 485 -20.57 -21.76 -19.46
N ARG A 486 -20.39 -23.06 -19.18
CA ARG A 486 -20.78 -23.64 -17.90
C ARG A 486 -19.96 -23.05 -16.75
N LEU A 487 -18.65 -22.87 -16.92
CA LEU A 487 -17.79 -22.23 -15.92
C LEU A 487 -18.23 -20.79 -15.63
N VAL A 488 -18.56 -20.01 -16.67
CA VAL A 488 -19.07 -18.64 -16.50
C VAL A 488 -20.39 -18.64 -15.70
N ILE A 489 -21.33 -19.52 -16.02
CA ILE A 489 -22.63 -19.59 -15.32
C ILE A 489 -22.45 -20.04 -13.87
N GLU A 490 -21.64 -21.08 -13.63
CA GLU A 490 -21.36 -21.56 -12.28
C GLU A 490 -20.69 -20.48 -11.43
N GLN A 491 -19.82 -19.65 -12.01
CA GLN A 491 -19.26 -18.50 -11.32
C GLN A 491 -20.33 -17.48 -10.91
N LEU A 492 -21.26 -17.16 -11.81
CA LEU A 492 -22.34 -16.21 -11.52
C LEU A 492 -23.27 -16.76 -10.43
N ILE A 493 -23.64 -18.04 -10.49
CA ILE A 493 -24.47 -18.72 -9.48
C ILE A 493 -23.78 -18.73 -8.11
N ASN A 494 -22.47 -18.95 -8.08
CA ASN A 494 -21.70 -19.00 -6.83
C ASN A 494 -21.23 -17.62 -6.35
N SER A 495 -21.60 -16.55 -7.05
CA SER A 495 -21.28 -15.17 -6.64
C SER A 495 -22.16 -14.71 -5.48
N PRO A 496 -21.79 -13.64 -4.75
CA PRO A 496 -22.66 -13.06 -3.72
C PRO A 496 -23.86 -12.28 -4.31
N LEU A 497 -24.03 -12.26 -5.63
CA LEU A 497 -25.10 -11.52 -6.31
C LEU A 497 -26.34 -12.39 -6.55
N ASP A 498 -27.52 -11.79 -6.46
CA ASP A 498 -28.80 -12.46 -6.68
C ASP A 498 -29.18 -12.48 -8.18
N PHE A 499 -28.54 -13.38 -8.94
CA PHE A 499 -28.92 -13.65 -10.34
C PHE A 499 -30.18 -14.51 -10.41
N THR A 500 -31.34 -13.89 -10.15
CA THR A 500 -32.67 -14.54 -10.24
C THR A 500 -33.01 -15.08 -11.63
N GLN A 501 -32.34 -14.56 -12.67
CA GLN A 501 -32.53 -15.01 -14.04
C GLN A 501 -31.17 -15.11 -14.76
N ILE A 502 -30.92 -16.22 -15.45
CA ILE A 502 -29.77 -16.39 -16.34
C ILE A 502 -30.30 -16.80 -17.71
N ILE A 503 -30.02 -15.99 -18.73
CA ILE A 503 -30.44 -16.19 -20.11
C ILE A 503 -29.20 -16.50 -20.94
N VAL A 504 -29.26 -17.55 -21.77
CA VAL A 504 -28.16 -17.96 -22.66
C VAL A 504 -28.65 -17.88 -24.09
N ILE A 505 -28.07 -16.98 -24.88
CA ILE A 505 -28.46 -16.75 -26.27
C ILE A 505 -27.62 -17.62 -27.19
N VAL A 506 -28.25 -18.54 -27.91
CA VAL A 506 -27.59 -19.56 -28.73
C VAL A 506 -28.07 -19.52 -30.18
N PRO A 507 -27.27 -19.95 -31.17
CA PRO A 507 -27.73 -20.05 -32.54
C PRO A 507 -28.62 -21.30 -32.72
N PRO A 508 -29.52 -21.33 -33.71
CA PRO A 508 -30.56 -22.35 -33.83
C PRO A 508 -30.00 -23.77 -33.96
N GLU A 509 -28.88 -23.93 -34.66
CA GLU A 509 -28.25 -25.22 -34.88
C GLU A 509 -27.54 -25.80 -33.64
N ARG A 510 -27.45 -25.04 -32.53
CA ARG A 510 -26.73 -25.44 -31.31
C ARG A 510 -27.60 -25.57 -30.07
N GLU A 511 -28.92 -25.33 -30.15
CA GLU A 511 -29.82 -25.39 -28.99
C GLU A 511 -29.67 -26.68 -28.17
N VAL A 512 -29.61 -27.83 -28.85
CA VAL A 512 -29.43 -29.15 -28.21
C VAL A 512 -28.08 -29.27 -27.52
N ASP A 513 -27.01 -28.79 -28.16
CA ASP A 513 -25.65 -28.84 -27.61
C ASP A 513 -25.57 -28.07 -26.28
N TYR A 514 -26.19 -26.88 -26.22
CA TYR A 514 -26.25 -26.06 -24.99
C TYR A 514 -27.18 -26.65 -23.93
N THR A 515 -28.33 -27.21 -24.32
CA THR A 515 -29.24 -27.89 -23.40
C THR A 515 -28.53 -29.03 -22.68
N GLN A 516 -27.72 -29.81 -23.41
CA GLN A 516 -26.92 -30.88 -22.80
C GLN A 516 -25.76 -30.34 -21.95
N ALA A 517 -25.04 -29.32 -22.43
CA ALA A 517 -23.87 -28.77 -21.72
C ALA A 517 -24.24 -28.07 -20.41
N LEU A 518 -25.43 -27.48 -20.35
CA LEU A 518 -25.94 -26.71 -19.21
C LEU A 518 -26.95 -27.49 -18.37
N ASP A 519 -27.02 -28.81 -18.57
CA ASP A 519 -27.90 -29.68 -17.79
C ASP A 519 -27.70 -29.48 -16.28
N ASN A 520 -28.81 -29.52 -15.53
CA ASN A 520 -28.90 -29.24 -14.09
C ASN A 520 -28.54 -27.80 -13.65
N LEU A 521 -28.40 -26.85 -14.57
CA LEU A 521 -28.31 -25.42 -14.24
C LEU A 521 -29.65 -24.72 -14.49
N GLN A 522 -30.02 -23.80 -13.59
CA GLN A 522 -31.24 -23.01 -13.73
C GLN A 522 -31.01 -21.85 -14.71
N VAL A 523 -31.13 -22.15 -16.00
CA VAL A 523 -30.88 -21.20 -17.10
C VAL A 523 -32.03 -21.22 -18.10
N ASN A 524 -32.31 -20.09 -18.74
CA ASN A 524 -33.23 -19.97 -19.87
C ASN A 524 -32.42 -19.92 -21.17
N ILE A 525 -32.55 -20.93 -22.03
CA ILE A 525 -31.90 -20.94 -23.34
C ILE A 525 -32.85 -20.26 -24.34
N VAL A 526 -32.36 -19.22 -25.00
CA VAL A 526 -33.13 -18.47 -26.00
C VAL A 526 -32.39 -18.57 -27.33
N VAL A 527 -33.12 -19.00 -28.36
CA VAL A 527 -32.57 -19.16 -29.70
C VAL A 527 -32.60 -17.83 -30.45
N GLN A 528 -31.44 -17.39 -30.91
CA GLN A 528 -31.31 -16.28 -31.83
C GLN A 528 -31.49 -16.81 -33.26
N THR A 529 -32.71 -16.72 -33.80
CA THR A 529 -33.08 -17.29 -35.11
C THR A 529 -32.13 -16.85 -36.23
N GLU A 530 -31.78 -15.56 -36.26
CA GLU A 530 -30.84 -14.99 -37.23
C GLU A 530 -29.69 -14.31 -36.45
N PRO A 531 -28.43 -14.77 -36.58
CA PRO A 531 -27.29 -14.25 -35.82
C PRO A 531 -26.81 -12.90 -36.39
N LEU A 532 -27.59 -11.84 -36.13
CA LEU A 532 -27.39 -10.48 -36.63
C LEU A 532 -26.59 -9.58 -35.66
N GLY A 533 -25.59 -10.16 -34.99
CA GLY A 533 -24.72 -9.46 -34.06
C GLY A 533 -25.09 -9.57 -32.58
N THR A 534 -24.22 -9.02 -31.74
CA THR A 534 -24.30 -9.11 -30.27
C THR A 534 -25.41 -8.24 -29.69
N GLY A 535 -25.68 -7.07 -30.27
CA GLY A 535 -26.76 -6.20 -29.85
C GLY A 535 -28.13 -6.83 -30.13
N ASN A 536 -28.27 -7.50 -31.29
CA ASN A 536 -29.46 -8.26 -31.61
C ASN A 536 -29.68 -9.44 -30.63
N ALA A 537 -28.61 -10.14 -30.25
CA ALA A 537 -28.70 -11.21 -29.25
C ALA A 537 -29.23 -10.70 -27.90
N VAL A 538 -28.77 -9.53 -27.43
CA VAL A 538 -29.32 -8.90 -26.22
C VAL A 538 -30.76 -8.43 -26.44
N TYR A 539 -31.11 -7.95 -27.64
CA TYR A 539 -32.48 -7.57 -27.97
C TYR A 539 -33.45 -8.77 -27.90
N CYS A 540 -33.03 -9.96 -28.35
CA CYS A 540 -33.80 -11.19 -28.15
C CYS A 540 -33.98 -11.51 -26.65
N ALA A 541 -32.94 -11.31 -25.84
CA ALA A 541 -32.99 -11.52 -24.40
C ALA A 541 -33.95 -10.55 -23.68
N LEU A 542 -34.04 -9.30 -24.16
CA LEU A 542 -34.85 -8.23 -23.57
C LEU A 542 -36.33 -8.63 -23.45
N GLN A 543 -36.85 -9.37 -24.44
CA GLN A 543 -38.25 -9.83 -24.46
C GLN A 543 -38.54 -10.88 -23.38
N GLU A 544 -37.50 -11.55 -22.88
CA GLU A 544 -37.58 -12.61 -21.88
C GLU A 544 -37.26 -12.12 -20.46
N LEU A 545 -36.81 -10.87 -20.29
CA LEU A 545 -36.44 -10.34 -18.98
C LEU A 545 -37.65 -10.23 -18.04
N LEU A 546 -37.52 -10.86 -16.87
CA LEU A 546 -38.56 -10.81 -15.84
C LEU A 546 -38.81 -9.38 -15.36
N THR A 547 -40.07 -9.05 -15.07
CA THR A 547 -40.48 -7.72 -14.61
C THR A 547 -39.67 -7.13 -13.43
N PRO A 548 -39.29 -7.88 -12.37
CA PRO A 548 -38.51 -7.32 -11.27
C PRO A 548 -37.07 -6.94 -11.63
N ILE A 549 -36.54 -7.43 -12.76
CA ILE A 549 -35.18 -7.14 -13.18
C ILE A 549 -35.07 -5.68 -13.62
N LYS A 550 -34.15 -4.95 -12.97
CA LYS A 550 -33.81 -3.57 -13.32
C LYS A 550 -32.41 -3.42 -13.92
N HIS A 551 -31.54 -4.40 -13.69
CA HIS A 551 -30.16 -4.39 -14.16
C HIS A 551 -29.79 -5.79 -14.65
N ALA A 552 -29.06 -5.86 -15.75
CA ALA A 552 -28.58 -7.10 -16.33
C ALA A 552 -27.05 -7.07 -16.50
N TYR A 553 -26.41 -8.20 -16.22
CA TYR A 553 -25.02 -8.44 -16.55
C TYR A 553 -24.95 -9.14 -17.91
N VAL A 554 -24.39 -8.48 -18.91
CA VAL A 554 -24.19 -9.04 -20.25
C VAL A 554 -22.74 -9.48 -20.37
N THR A 555 -22.50 -10.74 -20.75
CA THR A 555 -21.14 -11.25 -20.97
C THR A 555 -21.12 -12.30 -22.07
N PHE A 556 -19.94 -12.66 -22.56
CA PHE A 556 -19.78 -13.75 -23.51
C PHE A 556 -19.59 -15.08 -22.77
N GLY A 557 -20.17 -16.17 -23.28
CA GLY A 557 -19.94 -17.52 -22.74
C GLY A 557 -18.50 -18.04 -22.90
N THR A 558 -17.57 -17.18 -23.33
CA THR A 558 -16.16 -17.47 -23.58
C THR A 558 -15.23 -16.63 -22.71
N GLN A 559 -15.77 -15.95 -21.69
CA GLN A 559 -15.02 -15.12 -20.72
C GLN A 559 -14.95 -15.76 -19.32
N PRO A 560 -14.29 -16.93 -19.16
CA PRO A 560 -14.20 -17.63 -17.87
C PRO A 560 -13.22 -16.98 -16.89
N LEU A 561 -12.45 -15.98 -17.32
CA LEU A 561 -11.44 -15.33 -16.50
C LEU A 561 -11.92 -14.04 -15.81
N ILE A 562 -13.07 -13.48 -16.18
CA ILE A 562 -13.60 -12.30 -15.47
C ILE A 562 -13.82 -12.68 -14.01
N ARG A 563 -13.38 -11.87 -13.05
CA ARG A 563 -13.45 -12.21 -11.63
C ARG A 563 -14.78 -11.82 -11.01
N THR A 564 -15.20 -12.55 -9.99
CA THR A 564 -16.39 -12.21 -9.20
C THR A 564 -16.25 -10.81 -8.61
N GLN A 565 -15.05 -10.44 -8.13
CA GLN A 565 -14.75 -9.11 -7.63
C GLN A 565 -14.95 -8.02 -8.70
N THR A 566 -14.46 -8.22 -9.92
CA THR A 566 -14.69 -7.32 -11.07
C THR A 566 -16.17 -7.12 -11.33
N ILE A 567 -16.96 -8.20 -11.33
CA ILE A 567 -18.41 -8.17 -11.55
C ILE A 567 -19.12 -7.39 -10.44
N THR A 568 -18.82 -7.71 -9.17
CA THR A 568 -19.48 -7.10 -8.00
C THR A 568 -19.12 -5.62 -7.84
N SER A 569 -17.84 -5.27 -8.01
CA SER A 569 -17.37 -3.90 -7.86
C SER A 569 -17.86 -3.01 -9.00
N ALA A 570 -17.95 -3.54 -10.24
CA ALA A 570 -18.57 -2.82 -11.34
C ALA A 570 -20.09 -2.61 -11.13
N LEU A 571 -20.80 -3.57 -10.50
CA LEU A 571 -22.21 -3.39 -10.14
C LEU A 571 -22.38 -2.28 -9.10
N ALA A 572 -21.56 -2.28 -8.06
CA ALA A 572 -21.65 -1.28 -7.00
C ALA A 572 -21.49 0.14 -7.57
N GLN A 573 -20.54 0.33 -8.49
CA GLN A 573 -20.40 1.60 -9.20
C GLN A 573 -21.57 1.90 -10.13
N HIS A 574 -22.05 0.91 -10.92
CA HIS A 574 -23.20 1.07 -11.80
C HIS A 574 -24.44 1.59 -11.04
N LEU A 575 -24.71 1.02 -9.87
CA LEU A 575 -25.82 1.43 -9.02
C LEU A 575 -25.57 2.78 -8.34
N SER A 576 -24.34 3.04 -7.88
CA SER A 576 -23.98 4.28 -7.20
C SER A 576 -24.00 5.50 -8.13
N SER A 577 -23.55 5.35 -9.37
CA SER A 577 -23.56 6.43 -10.37
C SER A 577 -24.92 6.60 -11.03
N GLY A 578 -25.76 5.55 -11.02
CA GLY A 578 -27.01 5.52 -11.76
C GLY A 578 -26.83 5.40 -13.27
N ALA A 579 -25.65 4.99 -13.74
CA ALA A 579 -25.33 4.90 -15.16
C ALA A 579 -26.23 3.89 -15.89
N GLY A 580 -26.56 4.20 -17.14
CA GLY A 580 -27.29 3.31 -18.03
C GLY A 580 -26.46 2.10 -18.46
N PHE A 581 -25.14 2.30 -18.61
CA PHE A 581 -24.22 1.28 -19.07
C PHE A 581 -22.86 1.39 -18.36
N THR A 582 -22.29 0.26 -17.94
CA THR A 582 -21.01 0.22 -17.22
C THR A 582 -20.13 -0.91 -17.74
N LEU A 583 -18.89 -0.56 -18.06
CA LEU A 583 -17.88 -1.46 -18.61
C LEU A 583 -16.74 -1.61 -17.60
N PRO A 584 -16.58 -2.79 -16.94
CA PRO A 584 -15.29 -3.14 -16.37
C PRO A 584 -14.22 -3.19 -17.46
N THR A 585 -13.09 -2.58 -17.18
CA THR A 585 -11.96 -2.45 -18.09
C THR A 585 -10.64 -2.80 -17.39
N THR A 586 -9.58 -2.91 -18.17
CA THR A 586 -8.18 -2.98 -17.71
C THR A 586 -7.35 -2.01 -18.54
N LEU A 587 -6.25 -1.52 -17.98
CA LEU A 587 -5.22 -0.84 -18.74
C LEU A 587 -4.25 -1.86 -19.35
N ARG A 588 -3.85 -1.66 -20.61
CA ARG A 588 -2.87 -2.53 -21.29
C ARG A 588 -2.18 -1.81 -22.46
N ASN A 589 -1.07 -2.39 -22.90
CA ASN A 589 -0.49 -2.04 -24.19
C ASN A 589 -1.44 -2.48 -25.33
N GLU A 590 -1.51 -1.65 -26.37
CA GLU A 590 -2.32 -1.87 -27.58
C GLU A 590 -3.78 -2.23 -27.27
N PRO A 591 -4.57 -1.30 -26.69
CA PRO A 591 -5.97 -1.55 -26.37
C PRO A 591 -6.82 -1.76 -27.63
N TYR A 592 -7.79 -2.67 -27.55
CA TYR A 592 -8.64 -3.04 -28.69
C TYR A 592 -9.86 -2.10 -28.87
N ALA A 593 -10.43 -1.65 -27.77
CA ALA A 593 -11.60 -0.77 -27.77
C ALA A 593 -11.54 0.23 -26.61
N PRO A 594 -10.64 1.23 -26.69
CA PRO A 594 -10.49 2.24 -25.65
C PRO A 594 -11.72 3.13 -25.51
N LEU A 595 -12.06 3.40 -24.26
CA LEU A 595 -13.01 4.44 -23.90
C LEU A 595 -12.32 5.80 -24.04
N ILE A 596 -13.05 6.79 -24.55
CA ILE A 596 -12.61 8.18 -24.60
C ILE A 596 -13.17 8.87 -23.38
N ARG A 597 -12.30 9.56 -22.63
CA ARG A 597 -12.67 10.34 -21.45
C ARG A 597 -12.37 11.82 -21.63
N ASN A 598 -13.13 12.67 -20.96
CA ASN A 598 -12.77 14.08 -20.80
C ASN A 598 -11.75 14.27 -19.65
N GLU A 599 -11.33 15.51 -19.39
CA GLU A 599 -10.38 15.86 -18.30
C GLU A 599 -10.92 15.52 -16.90
N GLU A 600 -12.22 15.38 -16.74
CA GLU A 600 -12.88 15.00 -15.48
C GLU A 600 -13.01 13.47 -15.32
N GLY A 601 -12.44 12.69 -16.26
CA GLY A 601 -12.50 11.23 -16.27
C GLY A 601 -13.84 10.66 -16.72
N VAL A 602 -14.79 11.48 -17.17
CA VAL A 602 -16.12 11.06 -17.63
C VAL A 602 -16.00 10.43 -19.02
N VAL A 603 -16.64 9.27 -19.22
CA VAL A 603 -16.68 8.60 -20.53
C VAL A 603 -17.54 9.42 -21.50
N ILE A 604 -16.92 9.88 -22.59
CA ILE A 604 -17.56 10.66 -23.66
C ILE A 604 -17.62 9.90 -24.99
N GLY A 605 -17.07 8.69 -25.05
CA GLY A 605 -17.16 7.83 -26.23
C GLY A 605 -16.37 6.54 -26.11
N SER A 606 -16.34 5.78 -27.20
CA SER A 606 -15.58 4.55 -27.37
C SER A 606 -15.13 4.41 -28.82
N VAL A 607 -13.93 3.91 -29.07
CA VAL A 607 -13.39 3.71 -30.42
C VAL A 607 -12.95 2.27 -30.62
N GLU A 608 -13.26 1.67 -31.76
CA GLU A 608 -12.72 0.36 -32.14
C GLU A 608 -11.41 0.55 -32.93
N THR A 609 -10.28 0.10 -32.38
CA THR A 609 -8.95 0.38 -32.95
C THR A 609 -8.61 -0.47 -34.18
N HIS A 610 -9.46 -1.45 -34.51
CA HIS A 610 -9.29 -2.30 -35.69
C HIS A 610 -10.00 -1.76 -36.95
N LEU A 611 -10.68 -0.61 -36.85
CA LEU A 611 -11.26 0.07 -38.00
C LEU A 611 -10.17 0.83 -38.78
N ASP A 612 -10.20 0.74 -40.11
CA ASP A 612 -9.21 1.36 -40.98
C ASP A 612 -9.11 2.88 -40.75
N GLY A 613 -7.89 3.38 -40.51
CA GLY A 613 -7.61 4.81 -40.35
C GLY A 613 -7.65 5.35 -38.91
N ILE A 614 -7.88 4.51 -37.90
CA ILE A 614 -7.80 4.87 -36.48
C ILE A 614 -6.36 4.68 -35.96
N GLU A 615 -5.78 5.71 -35.35
CA GLU A 615 -4.49 5.59 -34.65
C GLU A 615 -4.69 4.81 -33.35
N THR A 616 -3.98 3.69 -33.18
CA THR A 616 -4.07 2.87 -31.97
C THR A 616 -3.11 3.43 -30.92
N PRO A 617 -3.60 3.84 -29.74
CA PRO A 617 -2.70 4.31 -28.69
C PRO A 617 -1.78 3.16 -28.24
N SER A 618 -0.53 3.47 -27.90
CA SER A 618 0.43 2.45 -27.43
C SER A 618 0.00 1.81 -26.11
N PHE A 619 -0.72 2.55 -25.26
CA PHE A 619 -1.27 2.12 -23.99
C PHE A 619 -2.66 2.73 -23.78
N GLY A 620 -3.59 1.97 -23.20
CA GLY A 620 -4.89 2.52 -22.82
C GLY A 620 -5.85 1.49 -22.25
N GLU A 621 -7.06 1.97 -22.00
CA GLU A 621 -8.16 1.20 -21.41
C GLU A 621 -8.75 0.22 -22.42
N THR A 622 -9.14 -0.98 -22.00
CA THR A 622 -9.95 -1.90 -22.83
C THR A 622 -10.99 -2.59 -21.97
N ASN A 623 -12.19 -2.80 -22.50
CA ASN A 623 -13.20 -3.59 -21.80
C ASN A 623 -12.85 -5.08 -21.78
N VAL A 624 -13.34 -5.79 -20.74
CA VAL A 624 -13.04 -7.21 -20.52
C VAL A 624 -14.11 -8.17 -21.06
N GLY A 625 -15.11 -7.69 -21.80
CA GLY A 625 -16.18 -8.54 -22.34
C GLY A 625 -17.27 -8.92 -21.32
N GLY A 626 -17.46 -8.10 -20.30
CA GLY A 626 -18.60 -8.14 -19.38
C GLY A 626 -19.12 -6.73 -19.15
N TYR A 627 -20.43 -6.55 -19.02
CA TYR A 627 -21.09 -5.24 -19.00
C TYR A 627 -22.28 -5.24 -18.06
N TRP A 628 -22.44 -4.17 -17.27
CA TRP A 628 -23.71 -3.90 -16.59
C TRP A 628 -24.55 -2.95 -17.42
N VAL A 629 -25.84 -3.25 -17.54
CA VAL A 629 -26.80 -2.42 -18.27
C VAL A 629 -28.08 -2.28 -17.47
N SER A 630 -28.63 -1.07 -17.41
CA SER A 630 -29.93 -0.83 -16.81
C SER A 630 -31.05 -1.22 -17.78
N LYS A 631 -32.19 -1.66 -17.26
CA LYS A 631 -33.38 -1.96 -18.06
C LYS A 631 -33.84 -0.72 -18.83
N THR A 632 -33.73 0.47 -18.22
CA THR A 632 -34.01 1.74 -18.88
C THR A 632 -33.12 1.95 -20.12
N ALA A 633 -31.83 1.61 -20.05
CA ALA A 633 -30.94 1.71 -21.20
C ALA A 633 -31.29 0.68 -22.29
N LEU A 634 -31.64 -0.55 -21.93
CA LEU A 634 -32.14 -1.54 -22.90
C LEU A 634 -33.43 -1.04 -23.58
N ASP A 635 -34.37 -0.52 -22.80
CA ASP A 635 -35.68 -0.10 -23.29
C ASP A 635 -35.61 1.15 -24.17
N ASN A 636 -34.75 2.11 -23.84
CA ASN A 636 -34.68 3.39 -24.54
C ASN A 636 -33.62 3.42 -25.64
N VAL A 637 -32.48 2.76 -25.45
CA VAL A 637 -31.35 2.79 -26.39
C VAL A 637 -31.40 1.58 -27.31
N LEU A 638 -31.38 0.35 -26.77
CA LEU A 638 -31.28 -0.85 -27.60
C LEU A 638 -32.51 -1.05 -28.48
N ASN A 639 -33.72 -0.82 -27.95
CA ASN A 639 -34.95 -0.87 -28.77
C ASN A 639 -34.93 0.17 -29.88
N LYS A 640 -34.48 1.40 -29.59
CA LYS A 640 -34.40 2.48 -30.58
C LYS A 640 -33.42 2.12 -31.68
N LEU A 641 -32.21 1.69 -31.33
CA LEU A 641 -31.20 1.20 -32.28
C LEU A 641 -31.74 0.07 -33.15
N HIS A 642 -32.46 -0.89 -32.56
CA HIS A 642 -33.09 -1.96 -33.34
C HIS A 642 -34.15 -1.43 -34.31
N GLN A 643 -35.01 -0.51 -33.87
CA GLN A 643 -36.07 0.04 -34.72
C GLN A 643 -35.54 0.92 -35.86
N GLU A 644 -34.45 1.66 -35.62
CA GLU A 644 -33.89 2.59 -36.58
C GLU A 644 -32.97 1.91 -37.59
N LEU A 645 -32.19 0.92 -37.16
CA LEU A 645 -31.14 0.32 -37.99
C LEU A 645 -31.56 -1.01 -38.64
N TYR A 646 -32.56 -1.73 -38.13
CA TYR A 646 -32.91 -3.04 -38.66
C TYR A 646 -33.78 -2.93 -39.93
N ASP A 647 -33.27 -3.42 -41.05
CA ASP A 647 -34.02 -3.54 -42.29
C ASP A 647 -34.61 -4.95 -42.44
N ARG A 648 -35.95 -5.02 -42.40
CA ARG A 648 -36.70 -6.28 -42.51
C ARG A 648 -36.68 -6.89 -43.91
N ASP A 649 -36.48 -6.09 -44.96
CA ASP A 649 -36.52 -6.56 -46.33
C ASP A 649 -35.23 -7.28 -46.72
N VAL A 650 -34.09 -6.84 -46.18
CA VAL A 650 -32.77 -7.47 -46.40
C VAL A 650 -32.29 -8.32 -45.22
N ASN A 651 -32.97 -8.27 -44.07
CA ASN A 651 -32.63 -9.02 -42.86
C ASN A 651 -31.22 -8.71 -42.33
N GLU A 652 -30.84 -7.43 -42.35
CA GLU A 652 -29.54 -6.93 -41.89
C GLU A 652 -29.74 -5.59 -41.17
N TYR A 653 -28.74 -5.17 -40.39
CA TYR A 653 -28.70 -3.82 -39.82
C TYR A 653 -27.98 -2.86 -40.77
N ASP A 654 -28.46 -1.62 -40.87
CA ASP A 654 -27.81 -0.51 -41.58
C ASP A 654 -26.55 -0.05 -40.82
N THR A 655 -25.55 -0.92 -40.82
CA THR A 655 -24.21 -0.71 -40.28
C THR A 655 -23.20 -1.22 -41.30
N PRO A 656 -21.92 -0.79 -41.23
CA PRO A 656 -20.89 -1.30 -42.13
C PRO A 656 -20.72 -2.82 -42.12
N SER A 657 -21.10 -3.48 -41.02
CA SER A 657 -20.96 -4.92 -40.83
C SER A 657 -22.21 -5.73 -41.17
N GLY A 658 -23.37 -5.09 -41.35
CA GLY A 658 -24.68 -5.75 -41.42
C GLY A 658 -25.19 -6.27 -40.06
N GLU A 659 -24.40 -6.13 -38.98
CA GLU A 659 -24.69 -6.65 -37.63
C GLU A 659 -24.84 -5.50 -36.61
N LEU A 660 -25.69 -5.69 -35.60
CA LEU A 660 -25.78 -4.75 -34.48
C LEU A 660 -24.73 -5.08 -33.41
N GLY A 661 -23.78 -4.18 -33.18
CA GLY A 661 -22.83 -4.27 -32.07
C GLY A 661 -23.47 -3.91 -30.73
N PHE A 662 -23.13 -4.61 -29.64
CA PHE A 662 -23.64 -4.27 -28.31
C PHE A 662 -22.83 -3.17 -27.60
N PRO A 663 -21.57 -3.38 -27.21
CA PRO A 663 -20.87 -2.46 -26.30
C PRO A 663 -20.69 -1.04 -26.86
N ASN A 664 -20.30 -0.91 -28.12
CA ASN A 664 -20.00 0.40 -28.72
C ASN A 664 -21.26 1.19 -29.09
N GLU A 665 -22.33 0.52 -29.55
CA GLU A 665 -23.61 1.18 -29.81
C GLU A 665 -24.31 1.56 -28.51
N MET A 666 -24.28 0.70 -27.48
CA MET A 666 -24.83 1.03 -26.17
C MET A 666 -24.06 2.18 -25.50
N THR A 667 -22.73 2.23 -25.64
CA THR A 667 -21.93 3.34 -25.13
C THR A 667 -22.36 4.66 -25.78
N ARG A 668 -22.39 4.72 -27.12
CA ARG A 668 -22.82 5.92 -27.85
C ARG A 668 -24.26 6.31 -27.53
N GLY A 669 -25.18 5.37 -27.63
CA GLY A 669 -26.60 5.64 -27.41
C GLY A 669 -26.94 6.03 -25.96
N CYS A 670 -26.27 5.47 -24.95
CA CYS A 670 -26.47 5.90 -23.55
C CYS A 670 -25.96 7.32 -23.30
N ILE A 671 -24.86 7.72 -23.95
CA ILE A 671 -24.35 9.10 -23.89
C ILE A 671 -25.34 10.05 -24.56
N GLU A 672 -25.84 9.71 -25.76
CA GLU A 672 -26.81 10.51 -26.51
C GLU A 672 -28.14 10.69 -25.76
N GLU A 673 -28.65 9.64 -25.11
CA GLU A 673 -29.89 9.69 -24.31
C GLU A 673 -29.67 10.24 -22.89
N GLY A 674 -28.45 10.64 -22.53
CA GLY A 674 -28.13 11.20 -21.21
C GLY A 674 -28.28 10.21 -20.05
N LEU A 675 -28.21 8.90 -20.33
CA LEU A 675 -28.29 7.84 -19.33
C LEU A 675 -26.96 7.58 -18.62
N GLY A 676 -25.86 8.14 -19.15
CA GLY A 676 -24.52 8.01 -18.56
C GLY A 676 -23.85 6.67 -18.86
N VAL A 677 -22.52 6.70 -18.96
CA VAL A 677 -21.68 5.52 -19.19
C VAL A 677 -20.49 5.57 -18.24
N GLU A 678 -20.18 4.43 -17.63
CA GLU A 678 -19.03 4.27 -16.73
C GLU A 678 -18.04 3.25 -17.32
N GLY A 679 -16.76 3.60 -17.34
CA GLY A 679 -15.68 2.64 -17.52
C GLY A 679 -14.91 2.51 -16.22
N ILE A 680 -14.53 1.31 -15.79
CA ILE A 680 -13.85 1.14 -14.50
C ILE A 680 -12.64 0.22 -14.71
N PRO A 681 -11.40 0.74 -14.70
CA PRO A 681 -10.18 -0.04 -14.95
C PRO A 681 -9.77 -0.92 -13.77
N ILE A 682 -10.69 -1.79 -13.33
CA ILE A 682 -10.60 -2.63 -12.14
C ILE A 682 -10.22 -4.09 -12.43
N ALA A 683 -10.32 -4.51 -13.68
CA ALA A 683 -10.05 -5.89 -14.04
C ALA A 683 -8.55 -6.11 -14.18
N ASP A 684 -8.07 -7.30 -13.82
CA ASP A 684 -6.68 -7.67 -14.07
C ASP A 684 -6.48 -7.92 -15.59
N PRO A 685 -5.27 -7.72 -16.15
CA PRO A 685 -5.03 -7.79 -17.58
C PRO A 685 -5.43 -9.12 -18.25
N GLU A 686 -5.33 -10.25 -17.53
CA GLU A 686 -5.71 -11.56 -18.06
C GLU A 686 -7.23 -11.75 -18.21
N GLU A 687 -8.06 -10.94 -17.54
CA GLU A 687 -9.53 -11.03 -17.63
C GLU A 687 -10.05 -10.70 -19.04
N VAL A 688 -9.27 -10.00 -19.86
CA VAL A 688 -9.57 -9.74 -21.27
C VAL A 688 -9.47 -11.00 -22.13
N ILE A 689 -8.74 -12.02 -21.67
CA ILE A 689 -8.46 -13.23 -22.45
C ILE A 689 -9.71 -14.10 -22.54
N GLY A 690 -10.42 -13.94 -23.64
CA GLY A 690 -11.50 -14.82 -24.04
C GLY A 690 -11.04 -15.97 -24.90
N LEU A 691 -11.74 -17.09 -24.80
CA LEU A 691 -11.47 -18.29 -25.59
C LEU A 691 -11.74 -17.96 -27.07
N LYS A 692 -10.72 -17.83 -27.92
CA LYS A 692 -10.87 -17.50 -29.36
C LYS A 692 -10.40 -18.64 -30.27
N THR A 693 -9.36 -19.34 -29.86
CA THR A 693 -8.76 -20.47 -30.55
C THR A 693 -8.37 -21.56 -29.52
N PRO A 694 -8.04 -22.79 -29.95
CA PRO A 694 -7.59 -23.85 -29.03
C PRO A 694 -6.35 -23.50 -28.22
N GLU A 695 -5.44 -22.69 -28.75
CA GLU A 695 -4.22 -22.27 -28.05
C GLU A 695 -4.55 -21.45 -26.79
N HIS A 696 -5.72 -20.79 -26.74
CA HIS A 696 -6.17 -20.09 -25.55
C HIS A 696 -6.57 -21.03 -24.40
N ILE A 697 -6.84 -22.31 -24.67
CA ILE A 697 -7.24 -23.27 -23.63
C ILE A 697 -6.13 -23.40 -22.59
N GLU A 698 -4.89 -23.66 -23.03
CA GLU A 698 -3.75 -23.85 -22.14
C GLU A 698 -3.47 -22.58 -21.30
N VAL A 699 -3.51 -21.41 -21.94
CA VAL A 699 -3.31 -20.11 -21.27
C VAL A 699 -4.39 -19.85 -20.21
N ILE A 700 -5.67 -20.06 -20.57
CA ILE A 700 -6.79 -19.86 -19.64
C ILE A 700 -6.72 -20.85 -18.48
N GLU A 701 -6.41 -22.12 -18.76
CA GLU A 701 -6.24 -23.16 -17.73
C GLU A 701 -5.09 -22.85 -16.77
N GLU A 702 -3.97 -22.31 -17.25
CA GLU A 702 -2.87 -21.88 -16.39
C GLU A 702 -3.33 -20.81 -15.38
N TRP A 703 -4.06 -19.80 -15.85
CA TRP A 703 -4.61 -18.74 -14.99
C TRP A 703 -5.66 -19.27 -14.02
N LEU A 704 -6.57 -20.15 -14.46
CA LEU A 704 -7.54 -20.79 -13.58
C LEU A 704 -6.86 -21.62 -12.47
N ASN A 705 -5.72 -22.26 -12.76
CA ASN A 705 -4.95 -23.00 -11.76
C ASN A 705 -4.21 -22.09 -10.78
N LYS A 706 -3.66 -20.95 -11.25
CA LYS A 706 -3.04 -19.96 -10.37
C LYS A 706 -4.03 -19.42 -9.33
N ARG A 707 -5.30 -19.29 -9.68
CA ARG A 707 -6.37 -18.81 -8.78
C ARG A 707 -6.81 -19.82 -7.71
N ARG A 708 -6.49 -21.11 -7.88
CA ARG A 708 -6.84 -22.17 -6.91
C ARG A 708 -5.76 -22.39 -5.85
N ARG A 709 -4.58 -21.81 -6.05
CA ARG A 709 -3.47 -21.80 -5.09
C ARG A 709 -3.55 -20.52 -4.29
#